data_AF-A0A485LC22-F1
#
_entry.id   AF-A0A485LC22-F1
#
_cell.length_a   1.000
_cell.length_b   1.000
_cell.length_c   1.000
_cell.angle_alpha   90.00
_cell.angle_beta   90.00
_cell.angle_gamma   90.00
#
_symmetry.space_group_name_H-M   'P 1'
#
loop_
_entity.id
_entity.type
_entity.pdbx_description
1 polymer ?
#
loop_
_entity_poly.entity_id
_entity_poly.type
_entity_poly.pdbx_seq_one_letter_code
_entity_poly.pdbx_strand_id
1 'polypeptide(L)'
;MQLLRHRELSESSLVELLRVSSEFLIYSDQHSAQQFFFEYFCEKNMLALFVQIGEASPPHRVQVQLLQTLSLLVQNITTATSLYYILSNNYINRLMTNRHFQLDQEDVRDWYVTFLKALSIRLNVDTVQFFFNASTRTFPLYLEALKFRNSSEIQVQIAVKTVLLNVLRVPDERMRRFLTHRQNMPYFMELVDQGQVLALKMQGLLNTVPFSHEDKLHYVIDATIDHWYYLQDILDVPMPDLSFQLGEWIFESYLRTFVAPSLLPNCLPSAQRVSTILALFLLLQFFQCVAHTPLLNAATFMLFHPEAEECSYMSAALGTGERKSVQLPRSPSFNSTLDGPSPRHVDLPTPTLSMDTPTQPIPQSLSCDSLRFRDGRLLLSPTASQSLTSPRFVLPLHKLPTPTFQPHNKDGACTAGCYLVTRYAVGEWPVDDIVAASIVGNRFRQSLLALLQSSDLHLRLAATALLLTIASNKNIDRSLLKDCQLIAHDTTASIGSRETKLDDDDASSSDDDDEQIARTHMDVYFTEAVDHLLATLEETSTSLLHVRVSLHLVQELAHGRRPLLSPTHQARLHAIRRDWAAQPPADDIAVWERHLSRLSIGERISIEWPAVSPFTNYVQDGPSVENYLALHETMAALQLVPPLPPLVDAFLAHEQTETTALVQAYQSHAIISLAEISFLPCAPMHRPDDALFCLLNVDQFILVRPERDMTCGQVHLLAPYHATAATPDSRDPCAVHVTAGTHFPRVSLLFQSPEMADQARLHLSKMKSRQEDRKRRAIQEVLVGFI
;
A
#
# COMPACT_ATOMS: atom_id res chain seq x y z
N MET A 1 14.14 27.19 47.30
CA MET A 1 14.76 27.08 48.65
C MET A 1 14.59 25.69 49.27
N GLN A 2 13.39 25.10 49.33
CA GLN A 2 13.22 23.76 49.94
C GLN A 2 13.98 22.65 49.18
N LEU A 3 13.96 22.64 47.85
CA LEU A 3 14.70 21.68 47.01
C LEU A 3 16.24 21.70 47.21
N LEU A 4 16.81 22.78 47.75
CA LEU A 4 18.25 22.81 48.09
C LEU A 4 18.58 21.82 49.22
N ARG A 5 17.61 21.47 50.07
CA ARG A 5 17.73 20.48 51.14
C ARG A 5 17.06 19.15 50.76
N HIS A 6 17.10 18.77 49.48
CA HIS A 6 16.38 17.59 48.96
C HIS A 6 16.65 16.30 49.73
N ARG A 7 17.84 16.13 50.32
CA ARG A 7 18.21 14.95 51.13
C ARG A 7 17.44 14.83 52.45
N GLU A 8 16.88 15.93 52.96
CA GLU A 8 16.15 15.99 54.23
C GLU A 8 14.62 15.94 54.05
N LEU A 9 14.14 15.99 52.79
CA LEU A 9 12.73 16.04 52.48
C LEU A 9 12.12 14.64 52.36
N SER A 10 10.83 14.52 52.69
CA SER A 10 10.08 13.30 52.42
C SER A 10 9.88 13.09 50.92
N GLU A 11 9.68 11.84 50.53
CA GLU A 11 9.40 11.46 49.14
C GLU A 11 8.20 12.23 48.55
N SER A 12 7.12 12.34 49.32
CA SER A 12 5.90 13.06 48.90
C SER A 12 6.14 14.55 48.68
N SER A 13 6.94 15.19 49.56
CA SER A 13 7.29 16.59 49.40
C SER A 13 8.21 16.81 48.20
N LEU A 14 9.15 15.92 47.93
CA LEU A 14 10.01 16.01 46.74
C LEU A 14 9.20 15.90 45.45
N VAL A 15 8.30 14.92 45.38
CA VAL A 15 7.41 14.74 44.22
C VAL A 15 6.59 16.00 43.97
N GLU A 16 5.93 16.53 45.01
CA GLU A 16 5.10 17.72 44.86
C GLU A 16 5.92 18.96 44.46
N LEU A 17 7.11 19.14 45.05
CA LEU A 17 7.98 20.26 44.70
C LEU A 17 8.49 20.18 43.26
N LEU A 18 8.81 18.99 42.74
CA LEU A 18 9.20 18.80 41.34
C LEU A 18 8.03 19.12 40.40
N ARG A 19 6.83 18.62 40.70
CA ARG A 19 5.60 18.89 39.93
C ARG A 19 5.30 20.38 39.84
N VAL A 20 5.22 21.04 40.99
CA VAL A 20 4.94 22.47 41.11
C VAL A 20 6.03 23.30 40.43
N SER A 21 7.30 22.87 40.50
CA SER A 21 8.39 23.54 39.79
C SER A 21 8.17 23.55 38.27
N SER A 22 7.81 22.41 37.65
CA SER A 22 7.50 22.40 36.21
C SER A 22 6.33 23.31 35.84
N GLU A 23 5.25 23.31 36.63
CA GLU A 23 4.06 24.13 36.33
C GLU A 23 4.37 25.61 36.36
N PHE A 24 5.06 26.09 37.40
CA PHE A 24 5.45 27.49 37.50
C PHE A 24 6.44 27.89 36.40
N LEU A 25 7.38 27.03 36.03
CA LEU A 25 8.36 27.34 34.99
C LEU A 25 7.69 27.47 33.61
N ILE A 26 6.82 26.53 33.27
CA ILE A 26 6.06 26.57 32.01
C ILE A 26 5.17 27.81 31.99
N TYR A 27 4.45 28.08 33.08
CA TYR A 27 3.59 29.26 33.18
C TYR A 27 4.40 30.57 33.05
N SER A 28 5.56 30.65 33.69
CA SER A 28 6.45 31.82 33.65
C SER A 28 7.06 32.08 32.27
N ASP A 29 7.36 31.02 31.51
CA ASP A 29 7.89 31.14 30.15
C ASP A 29 6.81 31.63 29.17
N GLN A 30 5.57 31.19 29.35
CA GLN A 30 4.43 31.56 28.51
C GLN A 30 3.89 32.96 28.81
N HIS A 31 4.13 33.50 30.01
CA HIS A 31 3.63 34.81 30.45
C HIS A 31 4.77 35.77 30.75
N SER A 32 5.07 36.66 29.80
CA SER A 32 6.18 37.63 29.88
C SER A 32 6.18 38.49 31.15
N ALA A 33 5.01 38.77 31.75
CA ALA A 33 4.89 39.48 33.02
C ALA A 33 5.53 38.75 34.22
N GLN A 34 5.85 37.46 34.08
CA GLN A 34 6.32 36.58 35.15
C GLN A 34 7.66 35.90 34.83
N GLN A 35 8.38 36.42 33.84
CA GLN A 35 9.69 35.92 33.41
C GLN A 35 10.72 35.83 34.55
N PHE A 36 10.57 36.65 35.59
CA PHE A 36 11.44 36.66 36.78
C PHE A 36 11.52 35.30 37.50
N PHE A 37 10.50 34.45 37.43
CA PHE A 37 10.56 33.11 38.04
C PHE A 37 11.54 32.19 37.28
N PHE A 38 11.53 32.28 35.95
CA PHE A 38 12.48 31.54 35.12
C PHE A 38 13.91 32.07 35.32
N GLU A 39 14.08 33.39 35.37
CA GLU A 39 15.38 34.01 35.69
C GLU A 39 15.90 33.58 37.06
N TYR A 40 15.04 33.53 38.07
CA TYR A 40 15.40 33.04 39.40
C TYR A 40 15.79 31.56 39.38
N PHE A 41 15.09 30.73 38.61
CA PHE A 41 15.46 29.32 38.41
C PHE A 41 16.85 29.19 37.80
N CYS A 42 17.17 30.05 36.82
CA CYS A 42 18.49 30.13 36.20
C CYS A 42 19.57 30.57 37.19
N GLU A 43 19.34 31.66 37.92
CA GLU A 43 20.27 32.19 38.94
C GLU A 43 20.62 31.15 40.02
N LYS A 44 19.64 30.34 40.42
CA LYS A 44 19.84 29.30 41.43
C LYS A 44 20.35 27.97 40.87
N ASN A 45 20.58 27.90 39.55
CA ASN A 45 21.05 26.69 38.86
C ASN A 45 20.20 25.45 39.23
N MET A 46 18.88 25.64 39.27
CA MET A 46 17.94 24.63 39.76
C MET A 46 17.96 23.35 38.92
N LEU A 47 18.31 23.44 37.63
CA LEU A 47 18.47 22.26 36.77
C LEU A 47 19.62 21.35 37.25
N ALA A 48 20.70 21.91 37.80
CA ALA A 48 21.76 21.12 38.41
C ALA A 48 21.27 20.35 39.65
N LEU A 49 20.34 20.92 40.42
CA LEU A 49 19.71 20.22 41.54
C LEU A 49 18.86 19.05 41.04
N PHE A 50 18.15 19.21 39.92
CA PHE A 50 17.39 18.10 39.31
C PHE A 50 18.33 16.96 38.89
N VAL A 51 19.49 17.27 38.31
CA VAL A 51 20.53 16.26 38.01
C VAL A 51 21.04 15.60 39.30
N GLN A 52 21.34 16.38 40.33
CA GLN A 52 21.82 15.84 41.61
C GLN A 52 20.79 14.92 42.27
N ILE A 53 19.50 15.25 42.21
CA ILE A 53 18.41 14.39 42.72
C ILE A 53 18.39 13.09 41.92
N GLY A 54 18.52 13.15 40.60
CA GLY A 54 18.59 11.96 39.74
C GLY A 54 19.81 11.07 40.02
N GLU A 55 20.98 11.68 40.26
CA GLU A 55 22.22 10.96 40.56
C GLU A 55 22.29 10.44 42.01
N ALA A 56 21.43 10.94 42.90
CA ALA A 56 21.37 10.51 44.30
C ALA A 56 20.59 9.20 44.52
N SER A 57 20.44 8.37 43.48
CA SER A 57 19.66 7.13 43.52
C SER A 57 18.26 7.31 44.14
N PRO A 58 17.42 8.19 43.57
CA PRO A 58 16.16 8.58 44.21
C PRO A 58 15.15 7.42 44.25
N PRO A 59 14.19 7.44 45.18
CA PRO A 59 13.10 6.46 45.23
C PRO A 59 12.27 6.42 43.94
N HIS A 60 11.58 5.31 43.70
CA HIS A 60 10.79 5.06 42.48
C HIS A 60 9.86 6.23 42.10
N ARG A 61 9.06 6.76 43.03
CA ARG A 61 8.11 7.84 42.70
C ARG A 61 8.81 9.15 42.36
N VAL A 62 9.97 9.40 42.96
CA VAL A 62 10.78 10.59 42.66
C VAL A 62 11.44 10.45 41.29
N GLN A 63 11.87 9.26 40.88
CA GLN A 63 12.37 9.01 39.52
C GLN A 63 11.29 9.32 38.47
N VAL A 64 10.09 8.76 38.64
CA VAL A 64 8.94 8.99 37.76
C VAL A 64 8.62 10.48 37.68
N GLN A 65 8.48 11.15 38.82
CA GLN A 65 8.15 12.58 38.84
C GLN A 65 9.27 13.44 38.22
N LEU A 66 10.54 13.11 38.45
CA LEU A 66 11.66 13.84 37.86
C LEU A 66 11.64 13.74 36.33
N LEU A 67 11.43 12.55 35.78
CA LEU A 67 11.33 12.33 34.34
C LEU A 67 10.10 13.02 33.75
N GLN A 68 8.96 12.99 34.44
CA GLN A 68 7.75 13.76 34.08
C GLN A 68 8.03 15.26 34.00
N THR A 69 8.58 15.83 35.07
CA THR A 69 8.91 17.25 35.18
C THR A 69 9.86 17.66 34.05
N LEU A 70 10.92 16.90 33.78
CA LEU A 70 11.87 17.19 32.71
C LEU A 70 11.25 17.08 31.32
N SER A 71 10.42 16.05 31.09
CA SER A 71 9.70 15.86 29.82
C SER A 71 8.77 17.04 29.53
N LEU A 72 7.98 17.45 30.52
CA LEU A 72 7.04 18.57 30.40
C LEU A 72 7.77 19.90 30.16
N LEU A 73 8.90 20.14 30.84
CA LEU A 73 9.70 21.34 30.64
C LEU A 73 10.22 21.44 29.20
N VAL A 74 10.85 20.37 28.70
CA VAL A 74 11.40 20.34 27.33
C VAL A 74 10.29 20.47 26.27
N GLN A 75 9.12 19.86 26.51
CA GLN A 75 8.00 19.93 25.56
C GLN A 75 7.34 21.30 25.51
N ASN A 76 7.16 21.98 26.64
CA ASN A 76 6.29 23.16 26.72
C ASN A 76 6.99 24.51 26.77
N ILE A 77 8.31 24.55 26.98
CA ILE A 77 9.06 25.81 26.91
C ILE A 77 9.22 26.24 25.46
N THR A 78 8.79 27.47 25.16
CA THR A 78 8.72 28.01 23.81
C THR A 78 9.78 29.06 23.57
N THR A 79 10.20 29.79 24.61
CA THR A 79 11.21 30.84 24.48
C THR A 79 12.58 30.23 24.17
N ALA A 80 13.23 30.70 23.10
CA ALA A 80 14.51 30.16 22.64
C ALA A 80 15.63 30.27 23.69
N THR A 81 15.73 31.40 24.40
CA THR A 81 16.73 31.59 25.47
C THR A 81 16.52 30.62 26.63
N SER A 82 15.27 30.44 27.07
CA SER A 82 14.87 29.47 28.09
C SER A 82 15.20 28.04 27.68
N LEU A 83 14.89 27.67 26.43
CA LEU A 83 15.18 26.36 25.86
C LEU A 83 16.69 26.12 25.81
N TYR A 84 17.47 27.07 25.30
CA TYR A 84 18.93 26.96 25.25
C TYR A 84 19.53 26.83 26.65
N TYR A 85 19.02 27.55 27.65
CA TYR A 85 19.48 27.38 29.02
C TYR A 85 19.29 25.93 29.50
N ILE A 86 18.11 25.35 29.29
CA ILE A 86 17.79 23.99 29.74
C ILE A 86 18.64 22.94 29.03
N LEU A 87 18.87 23.09 27.73
CA LEU A 87 19.69 22.16 26.95
C LEU A 87 21.20 22.38 27.19
N SER A 88 21.60 23.60 27.55
CA SER A 88 23.00 23.95 27.81
C SER A 88 23.54 23.29 29.08
N ASN A 89 24.86 23.35 29.26
CA ASN A 89 25.58 22.82 30.43
C ASN A 89 25.57 21.29 30.60
N ASN A 90 25.23 20.54 29.55
CA ASN A 90 25.37 19.07 29.51
C ASN A 90 24.53 18.31 30.56
N TYR A 91 23.61 19.00 31.27
CA TYR A 91 22.75 18.41 32.29
C TYR A 91 21.82 17.35 31.71
N ILE A 92 21.26 17.62 30.53
CA ILE A 92 20.40 16.68 29.81
C ILE A 92 21.16 15.40 29.45
N ASN A 93 22.39 15.51 28.95
CA ASN A 93 23.21 14.32 28.65
C ASN A 93 23.57 13.54 29.92
N ARG A 94 23.83 14.21 31.05
CA ARG A 94 24.03 13.53 32.35
C ARG A 94 22.78 12.80 32.81
N LEU A 95 21.61 13.40 32.68
CA LEU A 95 20.33 12.77 33.02
C LEU A 95 20.04 11.58 32.11
N MET A 96 20.26 11.69 30.80
CA MET A 96 20.10 10.57 29.88
C MET A 96 21.05 9.42 30.22
N THR A 97 22.34 9.70 30.47
CA THR A 97 23.34 8.66 30.77
C THR A 97 23.34 8.19 32.23
N ASN A 98 22.40 8.66 33.04
CA ASN A 98 22.29 8.32 34.45
C ASN A 98 21.87 6.86 34.62
N ARG A 99 22.70 6.08 35.34
CA ARG A 99 22.48 4.65 35.59
C ARG A 99 21.53 4.37 36.76
N HIS A 100 21.14 5.39 37.51
CA HIS A 100 20.29 5.22 38.69
C HIS A 100 18.79 5.11 38.36
N PHE A 101 18.39 5.39 37.12
CA PHE A 101 17.02 5.15 36.69
C PHE A 101 16.78 3.63 36.55
N GLN A 102 15.75 3.15 37.24
CA GLN A 102 15.36 1.73 37.23
C GLN A 102 14.55 1.40 35.97
N LEU A 103 15.21 1.35 34.82
CA LEU A 103 14.58 1.16 33.50
C LEU A 103 13.92 -0.22 33.32
N ASP A 104 14.13 -1.15 34.24
CA ASP A 104 13.43 -2.43 34.30
C ASP A 104 11.97 -2.28 34.80
N GLN A 105 11.66 -1.18 35.51
CA GLN A 105 10.31 -0.83 35.95
C GLN A 105 9.57 -0.09 34.83
N GLU A 106 8.37 -0.58 34.49
CA GLU A 106 7.52 -0.06 33.41
C GLU A 106 7.27 1.45 33.55
N ASP A 107 6.79 1.92 34.71
CA ASP A 107 6.52 3.35 34.94
C ASP A 107 7.76 4.24 34.67
N VAL A 108 8.94 3.82 35.15
CA VAL A 108 10.18 4.60 34.97
C VAL A 108 10.62 4.57 33.51
N ARG A 109 10.56 3.39 32.87
CA ARG A 109 10.88 3.21 31.45
C ARG A 109 10.02 4.09 30.56
N ASP A 110 8.71 4.13 30.80
CA ASP A 110 7.76 4.82 29.91
C ASP A 110 7.97 6.33 29.98
N TRP A 111 8.18 6.86 31.19
CA TRP A 111 8.56 8.26 31.37
C TRP A 111 9.96 8.58 30.84
N TYR A 112 10.90 7.64 30.91
CA TYR A 112 12.24 7.81 30.35
C TYR A 112 12.18 7.87 28.81
N VAL A 113 11.43 6.98 28.16
CA VAL A 113 11.23 6.98 26.72
C VAL A 113 10.46 8.22 26.27
N THR A 114 9.47 8.66 27.05
CA THR A 114 8.76 9.93 26.83
C THR A 114 9.71 11.13 26.91
N PHE A 115 10.65 11.10 27.85
CA PHE A 115 11.70 12.11 27.95
C PHE A 115 12.62 12.11 26.73
N LEU A 116 13.09 10.94 26.26
CA LEU A 116 13.88 10.86 25.02
C LEU A 116 13.11 11.39 23.81
N LYS A 117 11.81 11.05 23.70
CA LYS A 117 10.93 11.57 22.65
C LYS A 117 10.82 13.10 22.72
N ALA A 118 10.60 13.66 23.91
CA ALA A 118 10.56 15.11 24.13
C ALA A 118 11.84 15.80 23.64
N LEU A 119 13.01 15.25 23.96
CA LEU A 119 14.30 15.77 23.52
C LEU A 119 14.46 15.69 22.00
N SER A 120 14.07 14.57 21.38
CA SER A 120 14.19 14.38 19.93
C SER A 120 13.38 15.39 19.11
N ILE A 121 12.23 15.84 19.63
CA ILE A 121 11.38 16.84 18.98
C ILE A 121 12.05 18.23 18.98
N ARG A 122 12.91 18.50 19.97
CA ARG A 122 13.69 19.74 20.07
C ARG A 122 15.02 19.68 19.31
N LEU A 123 15.32 18.56 18.65
CA LEU A 123 16.56 18.37 17.91
C LEU A 123 16.48 19.03 16.53
N ASN A 124 17.37 19.99 16.28
CA ASN A 124 17.52 20.67 14.99
C ASN A 124 19.00 21.05 14.79
N VAL A 125 19.30 21.75 13.69
CA VAL A 125 20.68 22.15 13.34
C VAL A 125 21.34 23.01 14.42
N ASP A 126 20.56 23.84 15.13
CA ASP A 126 21.08 24.75 16.16
C ASP A 126 21.26 24.07 17.52
N THR A 127 20.42 23.07 17.83
CA THR A 127 20.41 22.39 19.13
C THR A 127 21.21 21.09 19.16
N VAL A 128 21.50 20.46 18.02
CA VAL A 128 22.20 19.16 17.93
C VAL A 128 23.54 19.16 18.68
N GLN A 129 24.23 20.29 18.71
CA GLN A 129 25.50 20.46 19.42
C GLN A 129 25.40 20.23 20.94
N PHE A 130 24.22 20.45 21.55
CA PHE A 130 24.02 20.19 22.98
C PHE A 130 23.89 18.70 23.30
N PHE A 131 23.50 17.90 22.32
CA PHE A 131 23.32 16.46 22.44
C PHE A 131 24.56 15.68 21.97
N PHE A 132 25.40 16.29 21.14
CA PHE A 132 26.62 15.63 20.63
C PHE A 132 27.81 15.85 21.57
N ASN A 133 28.36 14.78 22.14
CA ASN A 133 29.57 14.88 22.94
C ASN A 133 30.81 14.91 22.03
N ALA A 134 31.34 16.11 21.81
CA ALA A 134 32.52 16.32 20.96
C ALA A 134 33.78 15.60 21.46
N SER A 135 33.93 15.41 22.78
CA SER A 135 35.13 14.79 23.37
C SER A 135 35.19 13.28 23.15
N THR A 136 34.06 12.60 23.34
CA THR A 136 33.94 11.14 23.15
C THR A 136 33.45 10.76 21.76
N ARG A 137 33.05 11.74 20.94
CA ARG A 137 32.38 11.56 19.64
C ARG A 137 31.17 10.62 19.75
N THR A 138 30.40 10.76 20.81
CA THR A 138 29.19 9.97 21.05
C THR A 138 27.95 10.85 20.98
N PHE A 139 26.84 10.22 20.63
CA PHE A 139 25.53 10.86 20.60
C PHE A 139 24.59 10.11 21.54
N PRO A 140 24.53 10.49 22.85
CA PRO A 140 23.81 9.76 23.88
C PRO A 140 22.34 9.55 23.57
N LEU A 141 21.66 10.53 22.99
CA LEU A 141 20.23 10.42 22.65
C LEU A 141 19.93 9.20 21.76
N TYR A 142 20.79 8.93 20.77
CA TYR A 142 20.68 7.73 19.92
C TYR A 142 21.01 6.44 20.67
N LEU A 143 22.13 6.42 21.40
CA LEU A 143 22.58 5.23 22.12
C LEU A 143 21.59 4.79 23.22
N GLU A 144 21.01 5.75 23.93
CA GLU A 144 20.01 5.51 24.96
C GLU A 144 18.68 5.03 24.36
N ALA A 145 18.25 5.60 23.23
CA ALA A 145 17.07 5.11 22.52
C ALA A 145 17.25 3.65 22.03
N LEU A 146 18.43 3.29 21.52
CA LEU A 146 18.73 1.94 21.04
C LEU A 146 18.65 0.85 22.12
N LYS A 147 18.68 1.18 23.41
CA LYS A 147 18.51 0.21 24.50
C LYS A 147 17.12 -0.42 24.49
N PHE A 148 16.11 0.30 23.97
CA PHE A 148 14.71 -0.11 23.97
C PHE A 148 14.22 -0.63 22.61
N ARG A 149 15.13 -0.84 21.64
CA ARG A 149 14.77 -1.26 20.27
C ARG A 149 13.99 -2.57 20.19
N ASN A 150 14.21 -3.48 21.15
CA ASN A 150 13.56 -4.78 21.25
C ASN A 150 12.54 -4.84 22.40
N SER A 151 11.98 -3.68 22.81
CA SER A 151 10.92 -3.62 23.82
C SER A 151 9.69 -4.42 23.35
N SER A 152 9.02 -5.14 24.24
CA SER A 152 7.77 -5.84 23.92
C SER A 152 6.56 -4.91 23.78
N GLU A 153 6.68 -3.67 24.28
CA GLU A 153 5.58 -2.72 24.32
C GLU A 153 5.54 -1.84 23.07
N ILE A 154 4.38 -1.84 22.39
CA ILE A 154 4.18 -1.15 21.11
C ILE A 154 4.40 0.37 21.25
N GLN A 155 3.92 0.99 22.33
CA GLN A 155 4.07 2.45 22.53
C GLN A 155 5.54 2.86 22.67
N VAL A 156 6.32 2.08 23.42
CA VAL A 156 7.77 2.26 23.55
C VAL A 156 8.46 2.08 22.20
N GLN A 157 8.11 1.03 21.43
CA GLN A 157 8.68 0.83 20.10
C GLN A 157 8.41 2.02 19.17
N ILE A 158 7.17 2.53 19.12
CA ILE A 158 6.79 3.69 18.31
C ILE A 158 7.59 4.93 18.74
N ALA A 159 7.71 5.17 20.04
CA ALA A 159 8.47 6.31 20.57
C ALA A 159 9.96 6.21 20.22
N VAL A 160 10.58 5.04 20.35
CA VAL A 160 11.98 4.80 19.97
C VAL A 160 12.18 5.00 18.47
N LYS A 161 11.34 4.41 17.62
CA LYS A 161 11.38 4.61 16.16
C LYS A 161 11.26 6.10 15.80
N THR A 162 10.37 6.83 16.46
CA THR A 162 10.20 8.29 16.29
C THR A 162 11.47 9.05 16.68
N VAL A 163 12.07 8.73 17.84
CA VAL A 163 13.33 9.34 18.29
C VAL A 163 14.42 9.11 17.26
N LEU A 164 14.59 7.87 16.80
CA LEU A 164 15.62 7.53 15.81
C LEU A 164 15.40 8.26 14.49
N LEU A 165 14.17 8.32 13.96
CA LEU A 165 13.88 9.07 12.73
C LEU A 165 14.17 10.57 12.88
N ASN A 166 13.80 11.18 14.02
CA ASN A 166 14.11 12.58 14.29
C ASN A 166 15.63 12.82 14.33
N VAL A 167 16.39 11.90 14.91
CA VAL A 167 17.86 11.94 14.90
C VAL A 167 18.40 11.85 13.48
N LEU A 168 17.91 10.91 12.66
CA LEU A 168 18.40 10.73 11.29
C LEU A 168 18.12 11.95 10.39
N ARG A 169 16.99 12.64 10.61
CA ARG A 169 16.56 13.78 9.78
C ARG A 169 17.41 15.04 9.95
N VAL A 170 18.19 15.17 11.03
CA VAL A 170 18.96 16.40 11.30
C VAL A 170 20.18 16.51 10.37
N PRO A 171 20.35 17.63 9.63
CA PRO A 171 21.45 17.79 8.68
C PRO A 171 22.73 18.30 9.34
N ASP A 172 23.32 17.48 10.24
CA ASP A 172 24.62 17.78 10.87
C ASP A 172 25.72 16.77 10.47
N GLU A 173 26.81 17.23 9.88
CA GLU A 173 27.88 16.34 9.38
C GLU A 173 28.52 15.46 10.46
N ARG A 174 28.66 15.96 11.70
CA ARG A 174 29.34 15.23 12.78
C ARG A 174 28.49 14.05 13.22
N MET A 175 27.20 14.29 13.41
CA MET A 175 26.20 13.28 13.71
C MET A 175 26.06 12.28 12.56
N ARG A 176 25.99 12.74 11.31
CA ARG A 176 25.91 11.85 10.15
C ARG A 176 27.12 10.91 10.06
N ARG A 177 28.34 11.43 10.25
CA ARG A 177 29.58 10.61 10.31
C ARG A 177 29.58 9.63 11.49
N PHE A 178 28.99 10.00 12.62
CA PHE A 178 28.82 9.09 13.75
C PHE A 178 27.86 7.95 13.41
N LEU A 179 26.70 8.26 12.83
CA LEU A 179 25.68 7.27 12.47
C LEU A 179 26.17 6.32 11.37
N THR A 180 26.96 6.81 10.41
CA THR A 180 27.57 5.99 9.36
C THR A 180 28.83 5.25 9.78
N HIS A 181 29.24 5.38 11.05
CA HIS A 181 30.37 4.65 11.57
C HIS A 181 30.04 3.17 11.77
N ARG A 182 31.03 2.29 11.51
CA ARG A 182 30.86 0.83 11.55
C ARG A 182 30.28 0.28 12.85
N GLN A 183 30.57 0.93 13.97
CA GLN A 183 30.09 0.50 15.30
C GLN A 183 28.61 0.81 15.54
N ASN A 184 28.04 1.77 14.81
CA ASN A 184 26.66 2.24 14.99
C ASN A 184 25.70 1.71 13.91
N MET A 185 26.25 1.14 12.84
CA MET A 185 25.49 0.48 11.77
C MET A 185 24.76 -0.83 12.11
N PRO A 186 25.13 -1.64 13.14
CA PRO A 186 24.48 -2.92 13.41
C PRO A 186 22.96 -2.84 13.61
N TYR A 187 22.44 -1.71 14.08
CA TYR A 187 20.99 -1.50 14.22
C TYR A 187 20.25 -1.67 12.88
N PHE A 188 20.77 -1.09 11.81
CA PHE A 188 20.12 -1.15 10.50
C PHE A 188 20.18 -2.54 9.88
N MET A 189 21.26 -3.28 10.14
CA MET A 189 21.34 -4.71 9.79
C MET A 189 20.29 -5.53 10.55
N GLU A 190 20.17 -5.30 11.87
CA GLU A 190 19.17 -5.95 12.71
C GLU A 190 17.74 -5.66 12.21
N LEU A 191 17.47 -4.47 11.68
CA LEU A 191 16.18 -4.18 11.03
C LEU A 191 15.92 -5.07 9.81
N VAL A 192 16.90 -5.23 8.92
CA VAL A 192 16.74 -6.12 7.75
C VAL A 192 16.50 -7.58 8.19
N ASP A 193 17.21 -8.03 9.22
CA ASP A 193 17.02 -9.38 9.79
C ASP A 193 15.64 -9.53 10.46
N GLN A 194 15.13 -8.50 11.14
CA GLN A 194 13.78 -8.49 11.71
C GLN A 194 12.70 -8.71 10.65
N GLY A 195 12.87 -8.15 9.44
CA GLY A 195 11.99 -8.44 8.30
C GLY A 195 11.93 -9.94 7.98
N GLN A 196 13.07 -10.64 7.99
CA GLN A 196 13.12 -12.09 7.77
C GLN A 196 12.46 -12.86 8.93
N VAL A 197 12.68 -12.42 10.17
CA VAL A 197 12.04 -13.02 11.35
C VAL A 197 10.52 -12.91 11.28
N LEU A 198 9.97 -11.76 10.85
CA LEU A 198 8.53 -11.57 10.65
C LEU A 198 7.99 -12.50 9.56
N ALA A 199 8.69 -12.62 8.44
CA ALA A 199 8.33 -13.54 7.36
C ALA A 199 8.32 -15.01 7.81
N LEU A 200 9.33 -15.44 8.58
CA LEU A 200 9.39 -16.80 9.13
C LEU A 200 8.32 -17.06 10.20
N LYS A 201 8.01 -16.05 11.03
CA LYS A 201 6.90 -16.11 12.00
C LYS A 201 5.56 -16.28 11.27
N MET A 202 5.35 -15.54 10.18
CA MET A 202 4.18 -15.68 9.32
C MET A 202 4.09 -17.09 8.73
N GLN A 203 5.19 -17.62 8.19
CA GLN A 203 5.25 -18.99 7.70
C GLN A 203 4.94 -20.03 8.80
N GLY A 204 5.44 -19.80 10.02
CA GLY A 204 5.16 -20.66 11.17
C GLY A 204 3.67 -20.72 11.51
N LEU A 205 2.97 -19.58 11.46
CA LEU A 205 1.52 -19.51 11.67
C LEU A 205 0.74 -20.22 10.55
N LEU A 206 1.18 -20.06 9.29
CA LEU A 206 0.56 -20.73 8.14
C LEU A 206 0.71 -22.27 8.20
N ASN A 207 1.80 -22.76 8.81
CA ASN A 207 1.99 -24.19 9.00
C ASN A 207 1.07 -24.79 10.08
N THR A 208 0.57 -23.97 11.01
CA THR A 208 -0.36 -24.39 12.06
C THR A 208 -1.81 -24.14 11.63
N VAL A 209 -2.45 -25.15 11.02
CA VAL A 209 -3.90 -25.37 10.71
C VAL A 209 -4.80 -24.10 10.57
N PRO A 210 -5.55 -23.94 9.45
CA PRO A 210 -5.98 -22.63 8.95
C PRO A 210 -7.07 -21.86 9.72
N PHE A 211 -7.65 -22.36 10.82
CA PHE A 211 -8.86 -21.74 11.42
C PHE A 211 -8.71 -21.23 12.86
N SER A 212 -7.54 -21.36 13.49
CA SER A 212 -7.39 -21.03 14.92
C SER A 212 -6.61 -19.74 15.22
N HIS A 213 -5.95 -19.14 14.21
CA HIS A 213 -4.97 -18.06 14.41
C HIS A 213 -5.09 -16.91 13.39
N GLU A 214 -6.25 -16.69 12.78
CA GLU A 214 -6.48 -15.61 11.79
C GLU A 214 -6.10 -14.23 12.36
N ASP A 215 -6.55 -13.89 13.57
CA ASP A 215 -6.17 -12.64 14.25
C ASP A 215 -4.65 -12.49 14.44
N LYS A 216 -3.96 -13.59 14.74
CA LYS A 216 -2.51 -13.59 14.93
C LYS A 216 -1.78 -13.43 13.60
N LEU A 217 -2.32 -14.00 12.52
CA LEU A 217 -1.79 -13.85 11.17
C LEU A 217 -1.94 -12.40 10.72
N HIS A 218 -3.12 -11.80 10.86
CA HIS A 218 -3.37 -10.38 10.58
C HIS A 218 -2.43 -9.48 11.38
N TYR A 219 -2.26 -9.73 12.67
CA TYR A 219 -1.31 -8.99 13.48
C TYR A 219 0.14 -9.05 12.95
N VAL A 220 0.60 -10.21 12.47
CA VAL A 220 1.96 -10.35 11.90
C VAL A 220 2.05 -9.70 10.52
N ILE A 221 0.98 -9.73 9.71
CA ILE A 221 0.87 -9.01 8.45
C ILE A 221 1.03 -7.50 8.69
N ASP A 222 0.24 -6.95 9.62
CA ASP A 222 0.28 -5.52 9.97
C ASP A 222 1.66 -5.13 10.49
N ALA A 223 2.25 -5.95 11.37
CA ALA A 223 3.62 -5.71 11.86
C ALA A 223 4.68 -5.74 10.75
N THR A 224 4.47 -6.55 9.69
CA THR A 224 5.36 -6.60 8.52
C THR A 224 5.21 -5.34 7.68
N ILE A 225 3.98 -4.85 7.48
CA ILE A 225 3.69 -3.62 6.75
C ILE A 225 4.27 -2.40 7.50
N ASP A 226 4.04 -2.30 8.80
CA ASP A 226 4.62 -1.26 9.67
C ASP A 226 6.15 -1.27 9.64
N HIS A 227 6.75 -2.46 9.56
CA HIS A 227 8.19 -2.62 9.44
C HIS A 227 8.71 -2.07 8.11
N TRP A 228 8.01 -2.34 6.99
CA TRP A 228 8.38 -1.79 5.68
C TRP A 228 8.23 -0.27 5.63
N TYR A 229 7.16 0.30 6.17
CA TYR A 229 7.01 1.76 6.26
C TYR A 229 8.13 2.39 7.08
N TYR A 230 8.54 1.74 8.17
CA TYR A 230 9.68 2.22 8.96
C TYR A 230 11.02 2.16 8.20
N LEU A 231 11.29 1.09 7.44
CA LEU A 231 12.47 1.01 6.58
C LEU A 231 12.44 2.07 5.47
N GLN A 232 11.27 2.30 4.86
CA GLN A 232 11.05 3.32 3.85
C GLN A 232 11.31 4.73 4.43
N ASP A 233 10.80 5.03 5.62
CA ASP A 233 11.06 6.30 6.30
C ASP A 233 12.57 6.56 6.53
N ILE A 234 13.36 5.50 6.74
CA ILE A 234 14.82 5.60 6.86
C ILE A 234 15.47 5.83 5.49
N LEU A 235 15.01 5.14 4.44
CA LEU A 235 15.50 5.31 3.07
C LEU A 235 15.25 6.73 2.53
N ASP A 236 14.17 7.37 2.97
CA ASP A 236 13.80 8.74 2.58
C ASP A 236 14.57 9.83 3.34
N VAL A 237 15.35 9.46 4.36
CA VAL A 237 16.23 10.42 5.04
C VAL A 237 17.30 10.91 4.05
N PRO A 238 17.61 12.23 4.01
CA PRO A 238 18.62 12.80 3.12
C PRO A 238 20.07 12.46 3.55
N MET A 239 20.38 11.17 3.61
CA MET A 239 21.67 10.56 3.94
C MET A 239 22.01 9.46 2.91
N PRO A 240 22.64 9.82 1.78
CA PRO A 240 22.85 8.90 0.66
C PRO A 240 23.71 7.69 1.03
N ASP A 241 24.70 7.87 1.91
CA ASP A 241 25.57 6.76 2.36
C ASP A 241 24.78 5.71 3.15
N LEU A 242 23.86 6.15 4.01
CA LEU A 242 23.02 5.25 4.80
C LEU A 242 21.96 4.59 3.92
N SER A 243 21.26 5.36 3.07
CA SER A 243 20.21 4.82 2.22
C SER A 243 20.77 3.81 1.20
N PHE A 244 21.97 4.05 0.67
CA PHE A 244 22.65 3.10 -0.20
C PHE A 244 23.02 1.81 0.53
N GLN A 245 23.65 1.89 1.71
CA GLN A 245 24.03 0.71 2.49
C GLN A 245 22.81 -0.10 2.94
N LEU A 246 21.78 0.58 3.43
CA LEU A 246 20.53 -0.07 3.84
C LEU A 246 19.84 -0.73 2.63
N GLY A 247 19.78 -0.04 1.49
CA GLY A 247 19.24 -0.61 0.25
C GLY A 247 20.03 -1.83 -0.23
N GLU A 248 21.36 -1.80 -0.15
CA GLU A 248 22.22 -2.95 -0.47
C GLU A 248 21.92 -4.14 0.46
N TRP A 249 21.75 -3.91 1.77
CA TRP A 249 21.42 -4.98 2.71
C TRP A 249 20.03 -5.56 2.51
N ILE A 250 19.01 -4.73 2.27
CA ILE A 250 17.66 -5.20 1.93
C ILE A 250 17.73 -6.03 0.65
N PHE A 251 18.46 -5.57 -0.36
CA PHE A 251 18.56 -6.25 -1.63
C PHE A 251 19.33 -7.59 -1.54
N GLU A 252 20.51 -7.61 -0.92
CA GLU A 252 21.34 -8.81 -0.85
C GLU A 252 20.80 -9.83 0.17
N SER A 253 20.46 -9.39 1.38
CA SER A 253 20.06 -10.29 2.48
C SER A 253 18.61 -10.72 2.33
N TYR A 254 17.68 -9.76 2.22
CA TYR A 254 16.24 -10.05 2.23
C TYR A 254 15.73 -10.48 0.85
N LEU A 255 15.95 -9.69 -0.20
CA LEU A 255 15.38 -9.97 -1.52
C LEU A 255 16.10 -11.13 -2.23
N ARG A 256 17.41 -11.01 -2.48
CA ARG A 256 18.18 -11.99 -3.27
C ARG A 256 18.38 -13.33 -2.55
N THR A 257 18.71 -13.31 -1.25
CA THR A 257 19.12 -14.53 -0.54
C THR A 257 17.96 -15.24 0.15
N PHE A 258 16.90 -14.52 0.52
CA PHE A 258 15.79 -15.08 1.29
C PHE A 258 14.48 -15.21 0.49
N VAL A 259 13.95 -14.12 -0.07
CA VAL A 259 12.64 -14.14 -0.76
C VAL A 259 12.70 -14.71 -2.17
N ALA A 260 13.59 -14.21 -3.03
CA ALA A 260 13.65 -14.62 -4.44
C ALA A 260 13.92 -16.13 -4.64
N PRO A 261 14.82 -16.79 -3.87
CA PRO A 261 15.04 -18.23 -3.99
C PRO A 261 13.82 -19.07 -3.61
N SER A 262 12.91 -18.51 -2.79
CA SER A 262 11.68 -19.17 -2.39
C SER A 262 10.65 -19.29 -3.53
N LEU A 263 10.82 -18.50 -4.62
CA LEU A 263 10.02 -18.59 -5.85
C LEU A 263 10.38 -19.80 -6.73
N LEU A 264 11.61 -20.32 -6.58
CA LEU A 264 12.13 -21.37 -7.45
C LEU A 264 11.78 -22.77 -6.91
N PRO A 265 11.40 -23.73 -7.78
CA PRO A 265 11.23 -25.13 -7.41
C PRO A 265 12.59 -25.84 -7.26
N ASN A 266 13.43 -25.35 -6.35
CA ASN A 266 14.82 -25.79 -6.18
C ASN A 266 14.90 -27.07 -5.32
N CYS A 267 15.60 -28.11 -5.81
CA CYS A 267 15.86 -29.33 -5.06
C CYS A 267 16.88 -29.18 -3.91
N LEU A 268 17.66 -28.09 -3.91
CA LEU A 268 18.58 -27.70 -2.83
C LEU A 268 18.16 -26.33 -2.25
N PRO A 269 17.02 -26.24 -1.56
CA PRO A 269 16.55 -24.97 -1.01
C PRO A 269 17.47 -24.47 0.11
N SER A 270 17.45 -23.15 0.33
CA SER A 270 18.10 -22.52 1.49
C SER A 270 17.54 -23.09 2.81
N ALA A 271 18.35 -23.06 3.86
CA ALA A 271 17.93 -23.53 5.18
C ALA A 271 16.73 -22.75 5.73
N GLN A 272 16.70 -21.44 5.47
CA GLN A 272 15.61 -20.53 5.83
C GLN A 272 14.86 -20.16 4.55
N ARG A 273 13.78 -20.89 4.28
CA ARG A 273 12.90 -20.73 3.12
C ARG A 273 11.48 -20.45 3.61
N VAL A 274 10.69 -19.76 2.79
CA VAL A 274 9.23 -19.64 2.94
C VAL A 274 8.52 -20.32 1.77
N SER A 275 7.23 -20.60 1.93
CA SER A 275 6.36 -21.09 0.85
C SER A 275 6.33 -20.11 -0.32
N THR A 276 6.12 -20.62 -1.53
CA THR A 276 6.10 -19.82 -2.76
C THR A 276 5.02 -18.73 -2.70
N ILE A 277 3.84 -19.07 -2.19
CA ILE A 277 2.74 -18.13 -2.04
C ILE A 277 3.08 -16.99 -1.09
N LEU A 278 3.77 -17.29 0.01
CA LEU A 278 4.21 -16.29 0.98
C LEU A 278 5.32 -15.42 0.38
N ALA A 279 6.23 -16.00 -0.41
CA ALA A 279 7.25 -15.22 -1.12
C ALA A 279 6.62 -14.22 -2.10
N LEU A 280 5.62 -14.64 -2.87
CA LEU A 280 4.86 -13.75 -3.75
C LEU A 280 4.15 -12.64 -2.98
N PHE A 281 3.51 -12.99 -1.85
CA PHE A 281 2.85 -12.02 -0.97
C PHE A 281 3.83 -11.02 -0.36
N LEU A 282 5.00 -11.46 0.11
CA LEU A 282 6.03 -10.57 0.67
C LEU A 282 6.62 -9.64 -0.40
N LEU A 283 6.82 -10.12 -1.64
CA LEU A 283 7.20 -9.27 -2.76
C LEU A 283 6.12 -8.25 -3.11
N LEU A 284 4.86 -8.69 -3.13
CA LEU A 284 3.72 -7.81 -3.37
C LEU A 284 3.68 -6.67 -2.34
N GLN A 285 3.78 -7.01 -1.05
CA GLN A 285 3.85 -6.02 0.03
C GLN A 285 5.06 -5.09 -0.12
N PHE A 286 6.23 -5.64 -0.42
CA PHE A 286 7.45 -4.84 -0.64
C PHE A 286 7.25 -3.79 -1.74
N PHE A 287 6.70 -4.17 -2.90
CA PHE A 287 6.44 -3.23 -4.01
C PHE A 287 5.30 -2.25 -3.74
N GLN A 288 4.41 -2.52 -2.79
CA GLN A 288 3.34 -1.60 -2.37
C GLN A 288 3.82 -0.59 -1.32
N CYS A 289 4.67 -1.02 -0.37
CA CYS A 289 5.11 -0.19 0.75
C CYS A 289 6.35 0.65 0.42
N VAL A 290 7.29 0.12 -0.37
CA VAL A 290 8.57 0.79 -0.66
C VAL A 290 8.40 1.76 -1.83
N ALA A 291 8.92 2.98 -1.65
CA ALA A 291 8.93 4.04 -2.67
C ALA A 291 10.35 4.43 -3.11
N HIS A 292 11.40 3.90 -2.47
CA HIS A 292 12.79 4.18 -2.81
C HIS A 292 13.18 3.61 -4.19
N THR A 293 13.16 4.46 -5.22
CA THR A 293 13.40 4.13 -6.64
C THR A 293 14.62 3.23 -6.90
N PRO A 294 15.84 3.51 -6.37
CA PRO A 294 17.00 2.66 -6.64
C PRO A 294 16.80 1.21 -6.18
N LEU A 295 16.07 1.01 -5.08
CA LEU A 295 15.82 -0.31 -4.51
C LEU A 295 14.73 -1.06 -5.31
N LEU A 296 13.67 -0.36 -5.71
CA LEU A 296 12.62 -0.92 -6.56
C LEU A 296 13.14 -1.30 -7.96
N ASN A 297 13.98 -0.44 -8.55
CA ASN A 297 14.64 -0.72 -9.82
C ASN A 297 15.56 -1.95 -9.72
N ALA A 298 16.36 -2.03 -8.66
CA ALA A 298 17.23 -3.19 -8.44
C ALA A 298 16.43 -4.49 -8.28
N ALA A 299 15.33 -4.46 -7.53
CA ALA A 299 14.42 -5.60 -7.36
C ALA A 299 13.77 -6.01 -8.69
N THR A 300 13.26 -5.04 -9.45
CA THR A 300 12.62 -5.28 -10.76
C THR A 300 13.61 -5.87 -11.76
N PHE A 301 14.82 -5.31 -11.83
CA PHE A 301 15.90 -5.80 -12.68
C PHE A 301 16.26 -7.25 -12.32
N MET A 302 16.41 -7.56 -11.03
CA MET A 302 16.70 -8.92 -10.55
C MET A 302 15.61 -9.92 -10.99
N LEU A 303 14.34 -9.54 -10.87
CA LEU A 303 13.21 -10.42 -11.14
C LEU A 303 12.94 -10.64 -12.64
N PHE A 304 13.13 -9.63 -13.50
CA PHE A 304 12.64 -9.68 -14.89
C PHE A 304 13.70 -9.46 -15.97
N HIS A 305 14.85 -8.84 -15.67
CA HIS A 305 15.82 -8.52 -16.71
C HIS A 305 16.56 -9.80 -17.18
N PRO A 306 16.72 -10.04 -18.49
CA PRO A 306 17.33 -11.27 -19.00
C PRO A 306 18.80 -11.47 -18.55
N GLU A 307 19.54 -10.38 -18.32
CA GLU A 307 20.96 -10.41 -17.90
C GLU A 307 21.18 -10.37 -16.37
N ALA A 308 20.16 -10.67 -15.56
CA ALA A 308 20.19 -10.38 -14.12
C ALA A 308 21.01 -11.33 -13.23
N GLU A 309 21.56 -12.42 -13.77
CA GLU A 309 22.06 -13.55 -12.97
C GLU A 309 23.18 -13.21 -11.96
N GLU A 310 23.97 -12.15 -12.19
CA GLU A 310 25.07 -11.74 -11.30
C GLU A 310 25.16 -10.21 -11.07
N CYS A 311 24.04 -9.51 -11.06
CA CYS A 311 24.07 -8.05 -10.88
C CYS A 311 24.14 -7.63 -9.40
N SER A 312 25.17 -6.84 -9.06
CA SER A 312 25.27 -6.14 -7.77
C SER A 312 24.16 -5.09 -7.61
N TYR A 313 23.85 -4.72 -6.36
CA TYR A 313 22.89 -3.65 -6.06
C TYR A 313 23.20 -2.37 -6.86
N MET A 314 24.45 -1.93 -6.85
CA MET A 314 24.88 -0.71 -7.54
C MET A 314 24.59 -0.73 -9.05
N SER A 315 24.84 -1.87 -9.71
CA SER A 315 24.58 -2.02 -11.15
C SER A 315 23.09 -2.09 -11.49
N ALA A 316 22.28 -2.67 -10.60
CA ALA A 316 20.85 -2.83 -10.81
C ALA A 316 20.07 -1.55 -10.45
N ALA A 317 20.55 -0.79 -9.47
CA ALA A 317 19.90 0.40 -8.92
C ALA A 317 20.08 1.66 -9.79
N LEU A 318 21.21 1.79 -10.50
CA LEU A 318 21.55 2.99 -11.30
C LEU A 318 21.19 2.87 -12.79
N GLY A 319 20.64 1.73 -13.22
CA GLY A 319 20.32 1.45 -14.62
C GLY A 319 21.56 1.21 -15.49
N THR A 320 21.39 0.39 -16.53
CA THR A 320 22.40 0.20 -17.58
C THR A 320 22.45 1.44 -18.46
N GLY A 321 23.17 2.48 -18.04
CA GLY A 321 23.53 3.58 -18.91
C GLY A 321 24.23 3.03 -20.16
N GLU A 322 23.66 3.30 -21.35
CA GLU A 322 24.16 3.01 -22.70
C GLU A 322 25.51 2.26 -22.75
N ARG A 323 25.48 0.93 -22.67
CA ARG A 323 26.62 0.11 -23.08
C ARG A 323 26.65 0.04 -24.60
N LYS A 324 27.04 1.14 -25.26
CA LYS A 324 27.69 1.01 -26.57
C LYS A 324 28.96 0.18 -26.33
N SER A 325 28.96 -1.01 -26.93
CA SER A 325 30.09 -1.93 -26.99
C SER A 325 31.45 -1.24 -26.95
N VAL A 326 32.15 -1.35 -25.83
CA VAL A 326 33.61 -1.21 -25.78
C VAL A 326 34.12 -2.60 -25.49
N GLN A 327 34.45 -3.31 -26.57
CA GLN A 327 35.30 -4.49 -26.51
C GLN A 327 36.64 -4.07 -25.89
N LEU A 328 36.93 -4.53 -24.67
CA LEU A 328 38.30 -4.64 -24.20
C LEU A 328 38.81 -6.06 -24.47
N PRO A 329 40.06 -6.23 -24.91
CA PRO A 329 40.50 -7.44 -25.57
C PRO A 329 40.64 -8.61 -24.60
N ARG A 330 40.10 -9.76 -25.03
CA ARG A 330 40.39 -11.10 -24.48
C ARG A 330 41.91 -11.30 -24.46
N SER A 331 42.48 -11.54 -23.28
CA SER A 331 43.77 -12.24 -23.17
C SER A 331 43.49 -13.75 -23.06
N PRO A 332 44.29 -14.60 -23.73
CA PRO A 332 43.99 -16.01 -23.88
C PRO A 332 44.40 -16.78 -22.62
N SER A 333 43.54 -17.73 -22.27
CA SER A 333 43.80 -18.88 -21.42
C SER A 333 45.09 -19.61 -21.83
N PHE A 334 45.99 -19.84 -20.87
CA PHE A 334 46.98 -20.91 -20.93
C PHE A 334 46.57 -22.05 -19.99
N ASN A 335 46.42 -23.24 -20.57
CA ASN A 335 46.04 -24.48 -19.92
C ASN A 335 47.21 -25.15 -19.17
N SER A 336 46.83 -26.03 -18.22
CA SER A 336 47.54 -27.25 -17.76
C SER A 336 48.76 -27.01 -16.84
N THR A 337 49.08 -27.80 -15.81
CA THR A 337 49.02 -29.26 -15.61
C THR A 337 49.40 -29.56 -14.13
N LEU A 338 48.84 -30.66 -13.57
CA LEU A 338 49.46 -31.66 -12.67
C LEU A 338 49.89 -31.36 -11.20
N ASP A 339 49.40 -32.28 -10.35
CA ASP A 339 50.01 -32.93 -9.17
C ASP A 339 50.18 -32.21 -7.82
N GLY A 340 49.66 -32.87 -6.76
CA GLY A 340 49.62 -32.43 -5.35
C GLY A 340 50.96 -32.55 -4.59
N PRO A 341 51.00 -32.81 -3.26
CA PRO A 341 49.94 -32.87 -2.23
C PRO A 341 50.18 -31.88 -1.05
N SER A 342 49.20 -31.82 -0.13
CA SER A 342 49.26 -31.11 1.17
C SER A 342 50.48 -31.51 2.04
N PRO A 343 50.89 -30.67 3.01
CA PRO A 343 50.62 -31.07 4.40
C PRO A 343 50.34 -29.93 5.42
N ARG A 344 49.32 -30.20 6.26
CA ARG A 344 49.34 -30.24 7.75
C ARG A 344 49.60 -28.97 8.60
N HIS A 345 48.54 -28.66 9.39
CA HIS A 345 48.48 -28.52 10.87
C HIS A 345 48.97 -27.25 11.60
N VAL A 346 48.14 -26.88 12.61
CA VAL A 346 48.46 -26.28 13.95
C VAL A 346 48.65 -24.75 13.92
N ASP A 347 48.07 -23.90 14.77
CA ASP A 347 47.17 -23.98 15.94
C ASP A 347 46.57 -22.57 16.18
N LEU A 348 45.45 -22.49 16.92
CA LEU A 348 44.91 -21.25 17.50
C LEU A 348 45.83 -20.74 18.64
N PRO A 349 45.88 -19.42 18.92
CA PRO A 349 45.32 -18.99 20.21
C PRO A 349 44.71 -17.56 20.24
N THR A 350 43.75 -17.37 21.13
CA THR A 350 43.39 -16.10 21.82
C THR A 350 44.02 -16.10 23.22
N PRO A 351 43.96 -15.02 24.04
CA PRO A 351 43.89 -13.56 23.79
C PRO A 351 44.90 -12.76 24.68
N THR A 352 45.12 -11.45 24.45
CA THR A 352 45.39 -10.46 25.54
C THR A 352 45.34 -9.01 25.06
N LEU A 353 44.82 -8.14 25.93
CA LEU A 353 44.74 -6.67 25.84
C LEU A 353 46.11 -5.99 25.98
N SER A 354 46.36 -4.93 25.20
CA SER A 354 47.10 -3.74 25.63
C SER A 354 46.94 -2.57 24.67
N MET A 355 46.72 -1.37 25.24
CA MET A 355 46.76 -0.07 24.57
C MET A 355 48.16 0.22 24.00
N ASP A 356 48.21 0.83 22.81
CA ASP A 356 49.08 1.98 22.50
C ASP A 356 48.75 2.54 21.10
N THR A 357 48.53 3.86 21.02
CA THR A 357 48.56 4.70 19.81
C THR A 357 50.00 5.17 19.57
N PRO A 358 50.48 5.43 18.32
CA PRO A 358 49.93 6.55 17.54
C PRO A 358 49.95 6.46 15.98
N THR A 359 49.10 7.32 15.40
CA THR A 359 49.23 7.99 14.08
C THR A 359 49.33 7.14 12.80
N GLN A 360 48.21 7.02 12.09
CA GLN A 360 48.15 6.84 10.63
C GLN A 360 47.06 7.75 10.03
N PRO A 361 47.20 8.18 8.76
CA PRO A 361 46.55 9.38 8.25
C PRO A 361 45.06 9.19 7.98
N ILE A 362 44.32 10.27 8.23
CA ILE A 362 42.91 10.48 7.95
C ILE A 362 42.64 10.21 6.46
N PRO A 363 41.68 9.35 6.07
CA PRO A 363 41.08 9.45 4.75
C PRO A 363 40.25 10.73 4.73
N GLN A 364 40.71 11.74 4.00
CA GLN A 364 39.96 12.97 3.78
C GLN A 364 38.61 12.63 3.16
N SER A 365 37.54 13.12 3.77
CA SER A 365 36.17 13.03 3.29
C SER A 365 36.04 13.60 1.89
N LEU A 366 35.26 12.94 1.03
CA LEU A 366 34.73 13.56 -0.18
C LEU A 366 33.84 14.74 0.25
N SER A 367 34.27 15.97 -0.02
CA SER A 367 33.43 17.16 0.17
C SER A 367 32.37 17.24 -0.94
N CYS A 368 31.31 18.01 -0.69
CA CYS A 368 30.20 18.30 -1.62
C CYS A 368 30.64 18.76 -3.03
N ASP A 369 31.88 19.25 -3.19
CA ASP A 369 32.43 19.64 -4.49
C ASP A 369 32.78 18.46 -5.42
N SER A 370 32.70 17.22 -4.92
CA SER A 370 33.11 16.00 -5.64
C SER A 370 32.04 15.42 -6.57
N LEU A 371 30.84 15.99 -6.59
CA LEU A 371 29.71 15.58 -7.43
C LEU A 371 29.30 16.75 -8.34
N ARG A 372 29.94 16.87 -9.50
CA ARG A 372 29.54 17.87 -10.51
C ARG A 372 28.73 17.19 -11.60
N PHE A 373 27.46 17.59 -11.72
CA PHE A 373 26.64 17.30 -12.87
C PHE A 373 27.03 18.25 -14.01
N ARG A 374 27.47 17.69 -15.13
CA ARG A 374 27.62 18.42 -16.39
C ARG A 374 27.05 17.54 -17.49
N ASP A 375 26.10 18.09 -18.26
CA ASP A 375 25.47 17.43 -19.40
C ASP A 375 24.87 16.04 -19.08
N GLY A 376 24.12 15.94 -17.98
CA GLY A 376 23.34 14.74 -17.65
C GLY A 376 24.16 13.48 -17.28
N ARG A 377 25.48 13.57 -17.17
CA ARG A 377 26.36 12.48 -16.69
C ARG A 377 27.11 12.87 -15.42
N LEU A 378 27.20 11.92 -14.50
CA LEU A 378 27.86 12.08 -13.21
C LEU A 378 29.35 11.76 -13.39
N LEU A 379 30.21 12.77 -13.34
CA LEU A 379 31.67 12.61 -13.44
C LEU A 379 32.29 12.58 -12.04
N LEU A 380 32.82 11.42 -11.65
CA LEU A 380 33.60 11.25 -10.42
C LEU A 380 34.97 11.92 -10.57
N SER A 381 35.43 12.60 -9.52
CA SER A 381 36.80 13.13 -9.49
C SER A 381 37.85 12.00 -9.48
N PRO A 382 39.10 12.25 -9.93
CA PRO A 382 40.19 11.26 -9.88
C PRO A 382 40.44 10.73 -8.45
N THR A 383 40.12 11.53 -7.44
CA THR A 383 40.26 11.19 -6.02
C THR A 383 39.14 10.28 -5.51
N ALA A 384 37.90 10.45 -6.01
CA ALA A 384 36.75 9.58 -5.71
C ALA A 384 36.88 8.20 -6.37
N SER A 385 37.48 8.14 -7.56
CA SER A 385 37.78 6.88 -8.25
C SER A 385 38.91 6.09 -7.58
N GLN A 386 39.86 6.76 -6.92
CA GLN A 386 40.92 6.08 -6.14
C GLN A 386 40.43 5.56 -4.78
N SER A 387 39.47 6.21 -4.09
CA SER A 387 38.93 5.67 -2.82
C SER A 387 38.11 4.37 -3.02
N LEU A 388 37.53 4.18 -4.21
CA LEU A 388 36.86 2.95 -4.64
C LEU A 388 37.81 1.75 -4.85
N THR A 389 39.13 1.98 -4.92
CA THR A 389 40.15 0.92 -5.02
C THR A 389 40.73 0.50 -3.68
N SER A 390 40.37 1.19 -2.59
CA SER A 390 40.69 0.74 -1.23
C SER A 390 39.80 -0.46 -0.85
N PRO A 391 40.27 -1.39 0.01
CA PRO A 391 39.56 -2.64 0.25
C PRO A 391 38.18 -2.36 0.83
N ARG A 392 37.14 -2.65 0.03
CA ARG A 392 35.74 -2.71 0.46
C ARG A 392 35.67 -3.63 1.67
N PHE A 393 35.36 -3.06 2.84
CA PHE A 393 35.16 -3.85 4.03
C PHE A 393 33.76 -4.48 3.98
N VAL A 394 33.76 -5.69 3.46
CA VAL A 394 32.76 -6.71 3.76
C VAL A 394 32.98 -7.09 5.22
N LEU A 395 32.21 -6.52 6.15
CA LEU A 395 31.88 -7.26 7.38
C LEU A 395 31.32 -8.60 6.92
N PRO A 396 31.60 -9.72 7.59
CA PRO A 396 31.09 -11.00 7.14
C PRO A 396 29.57 -10.94 7.24
N LEU A 397 28.89 -10.52 6.15
CA LEU A 397 27.87 -11.36 5.58
C LEU A 397 28.51 -12.74 5.71
N HIS A 398 27.96 -13.61 6.56
CA HIS A 398 28.08 -15.02 6.25
C HIS A 398 27.78 -15.05 4.75
N LYS A 399 28.80 -15.35 3.93
CA LYS A 399 28.58 -15.70 2.54
C LYS A 399 27.76 -16.98 2.63
N LEU A 400 26.47 -16.85 2.95
CA LEU A 400 25.52 -17.90 2.71
C LEU A 400 25.72 -18.17 1.23
N PRO A 401 26.12 -19.39 0.86
CA PRO A 401 26.34 -19.70 -0.53
C PRO A 401 25.07 -19.30 -1.28
N THR A 402 25.22 -18.51 -2.34
CA THR A 402 24.11 -18.19 -3.22
C THR A 402 23.45 -19.51 -3.60
N PRO A 403 22.14 -19.68 -3.33
CA PRO A 403 21.50 -20.96 -3.54
C PRO A 403 21.65 -21.35 -5.02
N THR A 404 22.45 -22.39 -5.27
CA THR A 404 22.59 -22.95 -6.60
C THR A 404 21.28 -23.63 -6.95
N PHE A 405 20.61 -23.14 -7.98
CA PHE A 405 19.38 -23.75 -8.47
C PHE A 405 19.70 -25.13 -9.07
N GLN A 406 19.07 -26.17 -8.52
CA GLN A 406 19.12 -27.51 -9.07
C GLN A 406 17.72 -27.91 -9.53
N PRO A 407 17.49 -28.07 -10.85
CA PRO A 407 16.18 -28.49 -11.36
C PRO A 407 15.85 -29.91 -10.90
N HIS A 408 14.56 -30.18 -10.72
CA HIS A 408 14.07 -31.51 -10.36
C HIS A 408 14.11 -32.43 -11.57
N ASN A 409 14.72 -33.61 -11.44
CA ASN A 409 14.80 -34.59 -12.52
C ASN A 409 13.89 -35.78 -12.20
N LYS A 410 12.96 -36.12 -13.12
CA LYS A 410 11.91 -37.16 -12.96
C LYS A 410 12.43 -38.53 -12.53
N ASP A 411 13.68 -38.85 -12.86
CA ASP A 411 14.29 -40.18 -12.64
C ASP A 411 15.37 -40.20 -11.54
N GLY A 412 15.60 -39.09 -10.82
CA GLY A 412 16.70 -38.93 -9.87
C GLY A 412 16.29 -38.99 -8.39
N ALA A 413 17.04 -39.73 -7.57
CA ALA A 413 16.90 -39.72 -6.11
C ALA A 413 17.21 -38.31 -5.56
N CYS A 414 16.18 -37.57 -5.17
CA CYS A 414 16.34 -36.24 -4.58
C CYS A 414 16.64 -36.33 -3.07
N THR A 415 17.34 -35.33 -2.53
CA THR A 415 17.72 -35.30 -1.11
C THR A 415 16.48 -35.20 -0.20
N ALA A 416 16.62 -35.52 1.10
CA ALA A 416 15.55 -35.41 2.10
C ALA A 416 15.02 -33.98 2.35
N GLY A 417 15.51 -32.98 1.60
CA GLY A 417 15.03 -31.59 1.58
C GLY A 417 14.51 -31.14 0.22
N CYS A 418 14.21 -32.07 -0.69
CA CYS A 418 13.68 -31.79 -2.01
C CYS A 418 12.35 -31.03 -1.93
N TYR A 419 12.16 -30.09 -2.85
CA TYR A 419 10.94 -29.29 -3.00
C TYR A 419 9.66 -30.13 -2.97
N LEU A 420 9.66 -31.33 -3.59
CA LEU A 420 8.52 -32.24 -3.69
C LEU A 420 8.21 -33.05 -2.42
N VAL A 421 9.12 -33.13 -1.45
CA VAL A 421 9.02 -34.05 -0.29
C VAL A 421 8.46 -33.31 0.94
N THR A 422 7.49 -32.43 0.73
CA THR A 422 6.70 -31.70 1.75
C THR A 422 7.49 -30.92 2.81
N ARG A 423 7.56 -29.59 2.68
CA ARG A 423 7.86 -28.69 3.82
C ARG A 423 6.69 -27.81 4.26
N TYR A 424 5.73 -27.51 3.39
CA TYR A 424 4.59 -26.63 3.70
C TYR A 424 3.29 -27.28 3.26
N ALA A 425 2.24 -27.11 4.08
CA ALA A 425 0.94 -27.70 3.83
C ALA A 425 0.12 -26.97 2.76
N VAL A 426 0.44 -25.70 2.49
CA VAL A 426 -0.31 -24.81 1.59
C VAL A 426 0.68 -23.91 0.83
N GLY A 427 0.35 -23.59 -0.43
CA GLY A 427 0.99 -22.50 -1.16
C GLY A 427 2.33 -22.81 -1.84
N GLU A 428 2.56 -24.08 -2.18
CA GLU A 428 3.72 -24.53 -2.93
C GLU A 428 3.33 -24.98 -4.34
N TRP A 429 4.31 -25.04 -5.24
CA TRP A 429 4.06 -25.40 -6.62
C TRP A 429 3.40 -26.78 -6.74
N PRO A 430 2.39 -26.92 -7.60
CA PRO A 430 1.87 -28.22 -8.02
C PRO A 430 2.97 -29.08 -8.65
N VAL A 431 2.94 -30.39 -8.39
CA VAL A 431 3.97 -31.33 -8.85
C VAL A 431 4.07 -31.36 -10.38
N ASP A 432 2.93 -31.28 -11.06
CA ASP A 432 2.85 -31.30 -12.52
C ASP A 432 3.47 -30.04 -13.15
N ASP A 433 3.30 -28.87 -12.52
CA ASP A 433 3.83 -27.59 -12.99
C ASP A 433 5.37 -27.53 -12.88
N ILE A 434 5.93 -28.08 -11.80
CA ILE A 434 7.40 -28.15 -11.58
C ILE A 434 8.09 -28.90 -12.71
N VAL A 435 7.47 -30.00 -13.14
CA VAL A 435 7.99 -30.89 -14.18
C VAL A 435 7.88 -30.26 -15.57
N ALA A 436 6.88 -29.41 -15.80
CA ALA A 436 6.65 -28.71 -17.05
C ALA A 436 7.55 -27.46 -17.21
N ALA A 437 8.01 -26.86 -16.10
CA ALA A 437 8.77 -25.62 -16.11
C ALA A 437 10.22 -25.79 -16.65
N SER A 438 10.47 -25.29 -17.86
CA SER A 438 11.82 -25.19 -18.44
C SER A 438 12.50 -23.88 -18.01
N ILE A 439 13.23 -23.91 -16.90
CA ILE A 439 13.91 -22.72 -16.34
C ILE A 439 15.30 -22.55 -16.99
N VAL A 440 15.40 -21.69 -18.01
CA VAL A 440 16.65 -21.35 -18.73
C VAL A 440 16.83 -19.82 -18.79
N GLY A 441 18.04 -19.33 -18.51
CA GLY A 441 18.32 -17.90 -18.37
C GLY A 441 17.90 -17.37 -16.99
N ASN A 442 17.45 -16.11 -16.89
CA ASN A 442 17.00 -15.53 -15.61
C ASN A 442 15.92 -16.42 -14.97
N ARG A 443 16.35 -17.13 -13.92
CA ARG A 443 15.58 -18.17 -13.25
C ARG A 443 14.34 -17.61 -12.60
N PHE A 444 14.42 -16.40 -12.04
CA PHE A 444 13.31 -15.74 -11.38
C PHE A 444 12.24 -15.34 -12.39
N ARG A 445 12.65 -14.73 -13.51
CA ARG A 445 11.73 -14.37 -14.60
C ARG A 445 10.95 -15.59 -15.09
N GLN A 446 11.65 -16.67 -15.42
CA GLN A 446 11.01 -17.89 -15.93
C GLN A 446 10.11 -18.55 -14.87
N SER A 447 10.53 -18.53 -13.60
CA SER A 447 9.68 -19.04 -12.52
C SER A 447 8.40 -18.23 -12.35
N LEU A 448 8.46 -16.90 -12.43
CA LEU A 448 7.30 -16.03 -12.37
C LEU A 448 6.37 -16.27 -13.57
N LEU A 449 6.91 -16.37 -14.79
CA LEU A 449 6.12 -16.69 -15.98
C LEU A 449 5.42 -18.06 -15.88
N ALA A 450 6.11 -19.08 -15.35
CA ALA A 450 5.50 -20.38 -15.11
C ALA A 450 4.43 -20.34 -13.99
N LEU A 451 4.60 -19.51 -12.96
CA LEU A 451 3.59 -19.30 -11.91
C LEU A 451 2.32 -18.64 -12.44
N LEU A 452 2.41 -17.79 -13.47
CA LEU A 452 1.24 -17.24 -14.17
C LEU A 452 0.41 -18.31 -14.88
N GLN A 453 1.02 -19.46 -15.22
CA GLN A 453 0.37 -20.60 -15.84
C GLN A 453 0.05 -21.72 -14.84
N SER A 454 0.26 -21.51 -13.53
CA SER A 454 0.11 -22.57 -12.55
C SER A 454 -1.32 -23.08 -12.46
N SER A 455 -1.46 -24.38 -12.20
CA SER A 455 -2.76 -25.02 -11.93
C SER A 455 -3.40 -24.54 -10.62
N ASP A 456 -2.63 -24.01 -9.66
CA ASP A 456 -3.18 -23.39 -8.43
C ASP A 456 -3.63 -21.95 -8.68
N LEU A 457 -4.91 -21.68 -8.42
CA LEU A 457 -5.53 -20.37 -8.57
C LEU A 457 -4.85 -19.30 -7.71
N HIS A 458 -4.44 -19.61 -6.47
CA HIS A 458 -3.91 -18.60 -5.55
C HIS A 458 -2.49 -18.17 -5.93
N LEU A 459 -1.66 -19.11 -6.40
CA LEU A 459 -0.32 -18.80 -6.92
C LEU A 459 -0.41 -17.93 -8.17
N ARG A 460 -1.36 -18.25 -9.05
CA ARG A 460 -1.62 -17.47 -10.26
C ARG A 460 -2.03 -16.04 -9.93
N LEU A 461 -3.03 -15.88 -9.05
CA LEU A 461 -3.52 -14.58 -8.59
C LEU A 461 -2.43 -13.75 -7.89
N ALA A 462 -1.59 -14.38 -7.06
CA ALA A 462 -0.50 -13.69 -6.38
C ALA A 462 0.56 -13.22 -7.38
N ALA A 463 0.90 -14.03 -8.39
CA ALA A 463 1.83 -13.67 -9.44
C ALA A 463 1.28 -12.55 -10.34
N THR A 464 -0.01 -12.58 -10.69
CA THR A 464 -0.64 -11.49 -11.46
C THR A 464 -0.71 -10.18 -10.69
N ALA A 465 -1.09 -10.24 -9.41
CA ALA A 465 -1.13 -9.08 -8.54
C ALA A 465 0.26 -8.45 -8.36
N LEU A 466 1.30 -9.27 -8.25
CA LEU A 466 2.69 -8.81 -8.20
C LEU A 466 3.07 -8.06 -9.48
N LEU A 467 2.78 -8.65 -10.66
CA LEU A 467 3.04 -8.00 -11.95
C LEU A 467 2.29 -6.68 -12.10
N LEU A 468 1.00 -6.65 -11.74
CA LEU A 468 0.21 -5.43 -11.76
C LEU A 468 0.79 -4.35 -10.85
N THR A 469 1.18 -4.73 -9.64
CA THR A 469 1.78 -3.79 -8.68
C THR A 469 3.08 -3.22 -9.23
N ILE A 470 3.94 -4.03 -9.84
CA ILE A 470 5.20 -3.57 -10.43
C ILE A 470 4.93 -2.67 -11.65
N ALA A 471 4.02 -3.05 -12.54
CA ALA A 471 3.68 -2.28 -13.74
C ALA A 471 3.03 -0.93 -13.41
N SER A 472 2.18 -0.88 -12.37
CA SER A 472 1.49 0.34 -11.93
C SER A 472 2.34 1.24 -11.00
N ASN A 473 3.49 0.78 -10.53
CA ASN A 473 4.30 1.53 -9.57
C ASN A 473 5.01 2.71 -10.24
N LYS A 474 4.64 3.93 -9.84
CA LYS A 474 5.17 5.20 -10.36
C LYS A 474 6.64 5.44 -10.02
N ASN A 475 7.17 4.78 -8.98
CA ASN A 475 8.53 4.97 -8.50
C ASN A 475 9.55 4.07 -9.22
N ILE A 476 9.10 3.20 -10.14
CA ILE A 476 9.95 2.34 -10.97
C ILE A 476 10.24 3.03 -12.29
N ASP A 477 11.49 2.97 -12.74
CA ASP A 477 11.90 3.57 -14.00
C ASP A 477 11.18 2.90 -15.17
N ARG A 478 10.43 3.69 -15.94
CA ARG A 478 9.69 3.18 -17.11
C ARG A 478 10.60 2.61 -18.20
N SER A 479 11.81 3.12 -18.36
CA SER A 479 12.80 2.55 -19.28
C SER A 479 13.18 1.13 -18.87
N LEU A 480 13.35 0.88 -17.56
CA LEU A 480 13.62 -0.46 -17.05
C LEU A 480 12.44 -1.40 -17.31
N LEU A 481 11.20 -0.94 -17.12
CA LEU A 481 10.01 -1.74 -17.43
C LEU A 481 9.93 -2.08 -18.92
N LYS A 482 10.35 -1.17 -19.80
CA LYS A 482 10.48 -1.42 -21.25
C LYS A 482 11.57 -2.46 -21.56
N ASP A 483 12.76 -2.30 -20.96
CA ASP A 483 13.87 -3.23 -21.13
C ASP A 483 13.55 -4.65 -20.59
N CYS A 484 12.73 -4.72 -19.53
CA CYS A 484 12.20 -5.97 -18.99
C CYS A 484 11.06 -6.57 -19.82
N GLN A 485 10.64 -5.90 -20.92
CA GLN A 485 9.50 -6.27 -21.77
C GLN A 485 8.17 -6.32 -21.02
N LEU A 486 8.02 -5.49 -19.99
CA LEU A 486 6.78 -5.33 -19.24
C LEU A 486 5.90 -4.22 -19.83
N ILE A 487 6.48 -3.21 -20.50
CA ILE A 487 5.78 -2.08 -21.15
C ILE A 487 6.34 -1.85 -22.56
N ALA A 488 5.55 -1.34 -23.51
CA ALA A 488 6.01 -1.03 -24.87
C ALA A 488 7.05 0.10 -24.94
N HIS A 489 8.01 0.01 -25.88
CA HIS A 489 9.01 1.06 -26.13
C HIS A 489 8.40 2.30 -26.81
N ASP A 490 8.25 3.42 -26.10
CA ASP A 490 8.07 4.72 -26.78
C ASP A 490 9.38 5.22 -27.38
N THR A 491 9.47 5.34 -28.70
CA THR A 491 10.53 6.10 -29.37
C THR A 491 9.95 7.36 -30.01
N THR A 492 9.92 8.46 -29.25
CA THR A 492 9.66 9.81 -29.78
C THR A 492 10.77 10.81 -29.46
N ALA A 493 11.99 10.34 -29.18
CA ALA A 493 13.11 11.21 -28.80
C ALA A 493 14.39 10.96 -29.63
N SER A 494 14.36 11.29 -30.92
CA SER A 494 15.58 11.74 -31.66
C SER A 494 15.29 12.36 -33.06
N ILE A 495 14.25 13.18 -33.22
CA ILE A 495 14.18 14.06 -34.40
C ILE A 495 14.48 15.48 -33.94
N GLY A 496 15.75 15.85 -33.99
CA GLY A 496 16.19 17.20 -33.67
C GLY A 496 17.68 17.40 -33.89
N SER A 497 18.00 18.25 -34.86
CA SER A 497 19.29 18.90 -35.14
C SER A 497 20.31 18.15 -36.01
N ARG A 498 20.18 18.35 -37.33
CA ARG A 498 21.35 18.69 -38.14
C ARG A 498 20.97 19.63 -39.27
N GLU A 499 21.19 20.92 -39.04
CA GLU A 499 21.24 21.92 -40.11
C GLU A 499 22.36 21.54 -41.08
N THR A 500 22.03 21.36 -42.36
CA THR A 500 22.89 21.77 -43.48
C THR A 500 22.03 21.97 -44.72
N LYS A 501 21.90 23.25 -45.11
CA LYS A 501 21.86 23.82 -46.46
C LYS A 501 20.95 23.19 -47.54
N LEU A 502 19.98 24.01 -47.91
CA LEU A 502 19.39 24.24 -49.24
C LEU A 502 20.23 23.69 -50.40
N ASP A 503 19.61 22.88 -51.26
CA ASP A 503 19.45 23.12 -52.69
C ASP A 503 18.30 22.23 -53.23
N ASP A 504 17.61 22.74 -54.24
CA ASP A 504 16.39 22.23 -54.89
C ASP A 504 16.53 20.83 -55.52
N ASP A 505 15.45 20.03 -55.49
CA ASP A 505 14.75 19.50 -56.70
C ASP A 505 13.83 18.29 -56.39
N ASP A 506 12.73 18.27 -57.12
CA ASP A 506 11.58 17.36 -57.09
C ASP A 506 11.85 15.84 -56.93
N ALA A 507 11.10 15.18 -56.04
CA ALA A 507 10.51 13.86 -56.29
C ALA A 507 9.41 13.54 -55.27
N SER A 508 8.18 13.40 -55.76
CA SER A 508 7.04 12.82 -55.06
C SER A 508 7.20 11.31 -54.84
N SER A 509 7.16 10.83 -53.59
CA SER A 509 6.42 9.61 -53.16
C SER A 509 6.79 9.14 -51.74
N SER A 510 5.76 8.81 -50.95
CA SER A 510 5.69 7.75 -49.91
C SER A 510 6.32 7.93 -48.52
N ASP A 511 6.22 9.10 -47.88
CA ASP A 511 6.55 9.22 -46.44
C ASP A 511 5.38 8.84 -45.50
N ASP A 512 4.13 8.83 -45.99
CA ASP A 512 2.97 8.43 -45.16
C ASP A 512 2.90 6.92 -44.92
N ASP A 513 3.40 6.09 -45.84
CA ASP A 513 3.38 4.63 -45.71
C ASP A 513 4.37 4.15 -44.65
N ASP A 514 5.57 4.74 -44.55
CA ASP A 514 6.58 4.32 -43.58
C ASP A 514 6.22 4.71 -42.12
N GLU A 515 5.56 5.85 -41.92
CA GLU A 515 5.06 6.26 -40.59
C GLU A 515 3.85 5.40 -40.16
N GLN A 516 3.03 4.97 -41.11
CA GLN A 516 1.86 4.13 -40.87
C GLN A 516 2.25 2.66 -40.66
N ILE A 517 3.28 2.17 -41.37
CA ILE A 517 3.90 0.84 -41.16
C ILE A 517 4.60 0.77 -39.80
N ALA A 518 5.34 1.80 -39.39
CA ALA A 518 5.98 1.83 -38.08
C ALA A 518 4.95 1.84 -36.92
N ARG A 519 3.86 2.60 -37.06
CA ARG A 519 2.75 2.59 -36.10
C ARG A 519 2.04 1.25 -36.05
N THR A 520 1.75 0.62 -37.20
CA THR A 520 1.14 -0.72 -37.23
C THR A 520 2.08 -1.78 -36.66
N HIS A 521 3.38 -1.76 -36.94
CA HIS A 521 4.33 -2.72 -36.36
C HIS A 521 4.46 -2.59 -34.84
N MET A 522 4.40 -1.36 -34.32
CA MET A 522 4.44 -1.07 -32.88
C MET A 522 3.15 -1.48 -32.16
N ASP A 523 2.01 -1.18 -32.78
CA ASP A 523 0.69 -1.60 -32.30
C ASP A 523 0.59 -3.12 -32.29
N VAL A 524 1.09 -3.80 -33.34
CA VAL A 524 1.13 -5.28 -33.42
C VAL A 524 2.03 -5.88 -32.33
N TYR A 525 3.22 -5.32 -32.07
CA TYR A 525 4.11 -5.83 -31.00
C TYR A 525 3.53 -5.63 -29.59
N PHE A 526 2.85 -4.50 -29.33
CA PHE A 526 2.13 -4.27 -28.07
C PHE A 526 0.95 -5.22 -27.92
N THR A 527 0.19 -5.42 -29.00
CA THR A 527 -0.92 -6.38 -29.08
C THR A 527 -0.41 -7.78 -28.77
N GLU A 528 0.66 -8.24 -29.42
CA GLU A 528 1.25 -9.57 -29.23
C GLU A 528 1.81 -9.78 -27.82
N ALA A 529 2.47 -8.80 -27.21
CA ALA A 529 3.03 -8.93 -25.86
C ALA A 529 1.93 -8.98 -24.79
N VAL A 530 0.93 -8.10 -24.89
CA VAL A 530 -0.24 -8.09 -24.00
C VAL A 530 -1.10 -9.32 -24.23
N ASP A 531 -1.33 -9.71 -25.49
CA ASP A 531 -2.07 -10.92 -25.86
C ASP A 531 -1.35 -12.19 -25.43
N HIS A 532 -0.03 -12.28 -25.54
CA HIS A 532 0.72 -13.43 -25.03
C HIS A 532 0.60 -13.51 -23.51
N LEU A 533 0.69 -12.36 -22.81
CA LEU A 533 0.54 -12.31 -21.35
C LEU A 533 -0.90 -12.68 -20.94
N LEU A 534 -1.92 -12.19 -21.63
CA LEU A 534 -3.32 -12.56 -21.40
C LEU A 534 -3.63 -14.02 -21.75
N ALA A 535 -3.10 -14.54 -22.86
CA ALA A 535 -3.23 -15.94 -23.24
C ALA A 535 -2.65 -16.85 -22.14
N THR A 536 -1.48 -16.46 -21.60
CA THR A 536 -0.81 -17.11 -20.47
C THR A 536 -1.64 -17.06 -19.18
N LEU A 537 -2.36 -15.95 -18.94
CA LEU A 537 -3.19 -15.76 -17.74
C LEU A 537 -4.55 -16.44 -17.79
N GLU A 538 -5.15 -16.57 -18.98
CA GLU A 538 -6.58 -16.84 -19.12
C GLU A 538 -6.90 -18.28 -19.49
N GLU A 539 -5.94 -19.15 -19.82
CA GLU A 539 -6.17 -20.55 -20.25
C GLU A 539 -7.12 -21.33 -19.32
N THR A 540 -7.23 -20.97 -18.03
CA THR A 540 -8.16 -21.59 -17.06
C THR A 540 -8.74 -20.58 -16.04
N SER A 541 -9.37 -19.49 -16.47
CA SER A 541 -9.98 -18.52 -15.53
C SER A 541 -11.35 -19.00 -14.99
N THR A 542 -11.42 -19.27 -13.67
CA THR A 542 -12.65 -19.60 -12.94
C THR A 542 -13.14 -18.48 -12.01
N SER A 543 -12.34 -17.43 -11.76
CA SER A 543 -12.67 -16.34 -10.81
C SER A 543 -12.69 -14.94 -11.45
N LEU A 544 -13.64 -14.11 -11.01
CA LEU A 544 -13.82 -12.74 -11.51
C LEU A 544 -12.71 -11.80 -11.06
N LEU A 545 -12.14 -12.05 -9.87
CA LEU A 545 -10.96 -11.35 -9.38
C LEU A 545 -9.79 -11.43 -10.37
N HIS A 546 -9.55 -12.60 -10.96
CA HIS A 546 -8.47 -12.81 -11.94
C HIS A 546 -8.71 -12.03 -13.23
N VAL A 547 -9.95 -12.05 -13.73
CA VAL A 547 -10.36 -11.29 -14.92
C VAL A 547 -10.20 -9.80 -14.68
N ARG A 548 -10.61 -9.29 -13.51
CA ARG A 548 -10.46 -7.88 -13.16
C ARG A 548 -9.00 -7.44 -13.03
N VAL A 549 -8.16 -8.25 -12.36
CA VAL A 549 -6.71 -7.96 -12.25
C VAL A 549 -6.06 -7.94 -13.63
N SER A 550 -6.44 -8.87 -14.51
CA SER A 550 -5.95 -8.93 -15.89
C SER A 550 -6.40 -7.72 -16.72
N LEU A 551 -7.67 -7.32 -16.62
CA LEU A 551 -8.19 -6.13 -17.30
C LEU A 551 -7.57 -4.83 -16.77
N HIS A 552 -7.34 -4.72 -15.46
CA HIS A 552 -6.61 -3.59 -14.88
C HIS A 552 -5.15 -3.56 -15.33
N LEU A 553 -4.49 -4.72 -15.43
CA LEU A 553 -3.15 -4.81 -15.99
C LEU A 553 -3.15 -4.29 -17.43
N VAL A 554 -4.10 -4.70 -18.26
CA VAL A 554 -4.26 -4.20 -19.64
C VAL A 554 -4.48 -2.69 -19.65
N GLN A 555 -5.32 -2.16 -18.76
CA GLN A 555 -5.58 -0.73 -18.65
C GLN A 555 -4.31 0.07 -18.29
N GLU A 556 -3.55 -0.40 -17.30
CA GLU A 556 -2.31 0.23 -16.88
C GLU A 556 -1.23 0.14 -17.98
N LEU A 557 -1.09 -1.02 -18.61
CA LEU A 557 -0.16 -1.23 -19.72
C LEU A 557 -0.52 -0.39 -20.95
N ALA A 558 -1.81 -0.16 -21.20
CA ALA A 558 -2.29 0.67 -22.31
C ALA A 558 -2.07 2.17 -22.09
N HIS A 559 -1.72 2.63 -20.87
CA HIS A 559 -1.39 4.04 -20.58
C HIS A 559 -2.42 5.06 -21.12
N GLY A 560 -3.71 4.70 -21.11
CA GLY A 560 -4.78 5.55 -21.65
C GLY A 560 -4.91 5.58 -23.18
N ARG A 561 -4.12 4.78 -23.91
CA ARG A 561 -4.37 4.45 -25.32
C ARG A 561 -5.35 3.29 -25.44
N ARG A 562 -5.95 3.11 -26.61
CA ARG A 562 -6.80 1.93 -26.87
C ARG A 562 -5.93 0.67 -26.80
N PRO A 563 -6.19 -0.29 -25.89
CA PRO A 563 -5.55 -1.58 -26.01
C PRO A 563 -6.08 -2.24 -27.27
N LEU A 564 -5.21 -2.44 -28.26
CA LEU A 564 -5.51 -3.33 -29.37
C LEU A 564 -5.37 -4.74 -28.80
N LEU A 565 -6.49 -5.34 -28.44
CA LEU A 565 -6.57 -6.75 -28.03
C LEU A 565 -6.86 -7.57 -29.29
N SER A 566 -6.27 -8.76 -29.42
CA SER A 566 -6.65 -9.66 -30.51
C SER A 566 -8.17 -9.96 -30.50
N PRO A 567 -8.78 -10.18 -31.67
CA PRO A 567 -10.20 -10.51 -31.77
C PRO A 567 -10.56 -11.80 -30.99
N THR A 568 -9.59 -12.70 -30.82
CA THR A 568 -9.71 -13.92 -30.01
C THR A 568 -9.87 -13.63 -28.52
N HIS A 569 -9.08 -12.71 -27.95
CA HIS A 569 -9.20 -12.32 -26.54
C HIS A 569 -10.46 -11.51 -26.27
N GLN A 570 -10.81 -10.59 -27.19
CA GLN A 570 -12.07 -9.87 -27.11
C GLN A 570 -13.27 -10.85 -27.06
N ALA A 571 -13.30 -11.84 -27.97
CA ALA A 571 -14.36 -12.85 -27.99
C ALA A 571 -14.43 -13.68 -26.69
N ARG A 572 -13.28 -13.98 -26.08
CA ARG A 572 -13.18 -14.72 -24.81
C ARG A 572 -13.69 -13.92 -23.62
N LEU A 573 -13.32 -12.65 -23.49
CA LEU A 573 -13.84 -11.75 -22.46
C LEU A 573 -15.36 -11.58 -22.57
N HIS A 574 -15.87 -11.48 -23.81
CA HIS A 574 -17.31 -11.50 -24.06
C HIS A 574 -17.97 -12.85 -23.73
N ALA A 575 -17.26 -13.97 -23.83
CA ALA A 575 -17.77 -15.29 -23.41
C ALA A 575 -17.86 -15.39 -21.88
N ILE A 576 -16.80 -15.01 -21.16
CA ILE A 576 -16.77 -14.99 -19.69
C ILE A 576 -17.88 -14.10 -19.12
N ARG A 577 -18.07 -12.91 -19.70
CA ARG A 577 -19.17 -12.02 -19.33
C ARG A 577 -20.54 -12.66 -19.57
N ARG A 578 -20.72 -13.37 -20.69
CA ARG A 578 -21.98 -14.08 -21.00
C ARG A 578 -22.25 -15.25 -20.05
N ASP A 579 -21.23 -16.00 -19.68
CA ASP A 579 -21.35 -17.12 -18.74
C ASP A 579 -21.74 -16.63 -17.34
N TRP A 580 -21.21 -15.47 -16.91
CA TRP A 580 -21.61 -14.80 -15.68
C TRP A 580 -23.02 -14.20 -15.76
N ALA A 581 -23.41 -13.63 -16.91
CA ALA A 581 -24.78 -13.18 -17.13
C ALA A 581 -25.79 -14.34 -17.11
N ALA A 582 -25.36 -15.57 -17.44
CA ALA A 582 -26.20 -16.77 -17.40
C ALA A 582 -26.42 -17.33 -15.97
N GLN A 583 -25.63 -16.91 -14.98
CA GLN A 583 -25.85 -17.18 -13.55
C GLN A 583 -26.48 -15.92 -12.91
N PRO A 584 -27.81 -15.79 -12.89
CA PRO A 584 -28.44 -14.52 -12.53
C PRO A 584 -28.09 -14.12 -11.09
N PRO A 585 -27.46 -12.96 -10.84
CA PRO A 585 -27.55 -12.33 -9.54
C PRO A 585 -29.04 -12.10 -9.27
N ALA A 586 -29.50 -12.45 -8.06
CA ALA A 586 -30.92 -12.55 -7.68
C ALA A 586 -31.85 -11.63 -8.50
N ASP A 587 -32.93 -12.22 -9.02
CA ASP A 587 -33.94 -11.68 -9.94
C ASP A 587 -34.79 -10.52 -9.33
N ASP A 588 -34.17 -9.73 -8.45
CA ASP A 588 -34.72 -8.65 -7.65
C ASP A 588 -34.43 -7.30 -8.32
N ILE A 589 -35.46 -6.79 -9.00
CA ILE A 589 -35.46 -5.50 -9.69
C ILE A 589 -35.07 -4.35 -8.76
N ALA A 590 -35.35 -4.45 -7.46
CA ALA A 590 -35.04 -3.41 -6.48
C ALA A 590 -33.52 -3.28 -6.21
N VAL A 591 -32.76 -4.38 -6.31
CA VAL A 591 -31.29 -4.36 -6.18
C VAL A 591 -30.68 -3.65 -7.39
N TRP A 592 -31.12 -4.00 -8.60
CA TRP A 592 -30.68 -3.35 -9.84
C TRP A 592 -30.96 -1.84 -9.85
N GLU A 593 -32.18 -1.43 -9.49
CA GLU A 593 -32.54 0.00 -9.47
C GLU A 593 -31.72 0.80 -8.45
N ARG A 594 -31.42 0.22 -7.28
CA ARG A 594 -30.55 0.87 -6.28
C ARG A 594 -29.15 1.13 -6.84
N HIS A 595 -28.51 0.14 -7.46
CA HIS A 595 -27.14 0.30 -7.97
C HIS A 595 -27.08 1.19 -9.22
N LEU A 596 -28.02 1.03 -10.16
CA LEU A 596 -28.09 1.87 -11.36
C LEU A 596 -28.40 3.35 -11.03
N SER A 597 -29.22 3.61 -10.01
CA SER A 597 -29.48 4.99 -9.57
C SER A 597 -28.23 5.69 -9.00
N ARG A 598 -27.32 4.96 -8.33
CA ARG A 598 -26.05 5.53 -7.84
C ARG A 598 -25.14 5.93 -9.01
N LEU A 599 -25.08 5.08 -10.03
CA LEU A 599 -24.33 5.36 -11.27
C LEU A 599 -24.84 6.62 -11.99
N SER A 600 -26.15 6.86 -12.03
CA SER A 600 -26.70 8.08 -12.67
C SER A 600 -26.30 9.39 -11.96
N ILE A 601 -25.95 9.33 -10.67
CA ILE A 601 -25.53 10.48 -9.87
C ILE A 601 -24.02 10.74 -10.01
N GLY A 602 -23.31 9.90 -10.78
CA GLY A 602 -21.85 9.98 -10.98
C GLY A 602 -21.04 9.32 -9.86
N GLU A 603 -21.69 8.55 -9.00
CA GLU A 603 -21.02 7.75 -7.96
C GLU A 603 -20.44 6.49 -8.61
N ARG A 604 -19.11 6.31 -8.54
CA ARG A 604 -18.45 5.09 -9.04
C ARG A 604 -18.80 3.92 -8.15
N ILE A 605 -19.07 2.75 -8.72
CA ILE A 605 -19.22 1.51 -7.93
C ILE A 605 -17.84 1.07 -7.46
N SER A 606 -17.40 1.59 -6.31
CA SER A 606 -16.19 1.13 -5.62
C SER A 606 -16.56 -0.08 -4.78
N ILE A 607 -16.42 -1.27 -5.36
CA ILE A 607 -16.43 -2.51 -4.56
C ILE A 607 -15.05 -2.59 -3.90
N GLU A 608 -15.05 -2.75 -2.58
CA GLU A 608 -13.85 -3.22 -1.87
C GLU A 608 -13.69 -4.69 -2.18
N TRP A 609 -13.00 -4.97 -3.29
CA TRP A 609 -12.54 -6.31 -3.56
C TRP A 609 -11.59 -6.67 -2.42
N PRO A 610 -11.77 -7.83 -1.77
CA PRO A 610 -10.85 -8.24 -0.74
C PRO A 610 -9.44 -8.07 -1.30
N ALA A 611 -8.58 -7.37 -0.55
CA ALA A 611 -7.16 -7.31 -0.87
C ALA A 611 -6.72 -8.72 -1.25
N VAL A 612 -5.90 -8.88 -2.30
CA VAL A 612 -5.42 -10.18 -2.76
C VAL A 612 -4.56 -10.78 -1.66
N SER A 613 -5.21 -11.28 -0.62
CA SER A 613 -4.66 -12.05 0.46
C SER A 613 -4.77 -13.48 -0.05
N PRO A 614 -3.66 -14.09 -0.46
CA PRO A 614 -3.69 -15.45 -0.96
C PRO A 614 -4.08 -16.47 0.15
N PHE A 615 -4.32 -15.99 1.36
CA PHE A 615 -4.62 -16.78 2.56
C PHE A 615 -6.09 -16.76 2.97
N THR A 616 -6.92 -15.90 2.37
CA THR A 616 -8.36 -15.84 2.69
C THR A 616 -9.15 -16.71 1.73
N ASN A 617 -9.79 -17.76 2.25
CA ASN A 617 -10.74 -18.61 1.52
C ASN A 617 -12.06 -17.89 1.17
N TYR A 618 -12.28 -16.67 1.68
CA TYR A 618 -13.48 -15.88 1.45
C TYR A 618 -13.47 -15.20 0.08
N VAL A 619 -13.41 -16.00 -0.97
CA VAL A 619 -14.00 -15.61 -2.24
C VAL A 619 -15.49 -15.94 -2.12
N GLN A 620 -16.24 -15.13 -1.37
CA GLN A 620 -17.71 -15.11 -1.52
C GLN A 620 -18.05 -14.40 -2.84
N ASP A 621 -17.58 -14.95 -3.95
CA ASP A 621 -18.02 -14.61 -5.30
C ASP A 621 -19.37 -15.30 -5.57
N GLY A 622 -20.38 -14.98 -4.78
CA GLY A 622 -21.74 -15.12 -5.30
C GLY A 622 -21.92 -14.13 -6.45
N PRO A 623 -22.64 -14.47 -7.54
CA PRO A 623 -22.99 -13.48 -8.55
C PRO A 623 -23.81 -12.38 -7.87
N SER A 624 -23.19 -11.23 -7.62
CA SER A 624 -23.85 -10.02 -7.14
C SER A 624 -23.98 -9.06 -8.31
N VAL A 625 -25.07 -8.28 -8.32
CA VAL A 625 -25.29 -7.22 -9.32
C VAL A 625 -24.12 -6.24 -9.33
N GLU A 626 -23.55 -5.96 -8.15
CA GLU A 626 -22.39 -5.10 -7.97
C GLU A 626 -21.17 -5.62 -8.75
N ASN A 627 -20.82 -6.91 -8.59
CA ASN A 627 -19.65 -7.51 -9.23
C ASN A 627 -19.75 -7.48 -10.77
N TYR A 628 -20.94 -7.72 -11.32
CA TYR A 628 -21.18 -7.63 -12.76
C TYR A 628 -21.07 -6.18 -13.27
N LEU A 629 -21.65 -5.21 -12.55
CA LEU A 629 -21.57 -3.79 -12.93
C LEU A 629 -20.12 -3.27 -12.88
N ALA A 630 -19.33 -3.65 -11.88
CA ALA A 630 -17.92 -3.29 -11.79
C ALA A 630 -17.08 -3.90 -12.93
N LEU A 631 -17.33 -5.15 -13.30
CA LEU A 631 -16.72 -5.76 -14.49
C LEU A 631 -17.11 -5.00 -15.77
N HIS A 632 -18.37 -4.59 -15.89
CA HIS A 632 -18.84 -3.84 -17.04
C HIS A 632 -18.22 -2.44 -17.13
N GLU A 633 -18.09 -1.70 -16.03
CA GLU A 633 -17.39 -0.41 -16.00
C GLU A 633 -15.92 -0.53 -16.42
N THR A 634 -15.22 -1.57 -15.95
CA THR A 634 -13.81 -1.81 -16.33
C THR A 634 -13.69 -2.18 -17.82
N MET A 635 -14.55 -3.05 -18.35
CA MET A 635 -14.58 -3.37 -19.78
C MET A 635 -14.98 -2.16 -20.66
N ALA A 636 -15.90 -1.31 -20.19
CA ALA A 636 -16.30 -0.08 -20.88
C ALA A 636 -15.17 0.95 -20.89
N ALA A 637 -14.37 1.06 -19.81
CA ALA A 637 -13.17 1.89 -19.78
C ALA A 637 -12.13 1.46 -20.82
N LEU A 638 -12.07 0.17 -21.15
CA LEU A 638 -11.26 -0.39 -22.22
C LEU A 638 -11.92 -0.32 -23.61
N GLN A 639 -13.11 0.27 -23.73
CA GLN A 639 -13.91 0.35 -24.96
C GLN A 639 -14.29 -1.02 -25.56
N LEU A 640 -14.26 -2.08 -24.75
CA LEU A 640 -14.71 -3.42 -25.17
C LEU A 640 -16.23 -3.53 -25.22
N VAL A 641 -16.92 -2.66 -24.49
CA VAL A 641 -18.38 -2.67 -24.30
C VAL A 641 -18.87 -1.21 -24.32
N PRO A 642 -20.10 -0.93 -24.81
CA PRO A 642 -20.70 0.39 -24.70
C PRO A 642 -20.71 0.90 -23.24
N PRO A 643 -20.63 2.22 -23.03
CA PRO A 643 -20.66 2.79 -21.70
C PRO A 643 -22.03 2.58 -21.05
N LEU A 644 -22.06 2.40 -19.72
CA LEU A 644 -23.28 2.20 -18.92
C LEU A 644 -24.30 3.37 -18.93
N PRO A 645 -23.91 4.66 -18.95
CA PRO A 645 -24.86 5.79 -18.87
C PRO A 645 -26.06 5.72 -19.83
N PRO A 646 -25.91 5.48 -21.15
CA PRO A 646 -27.08 5.34 -22.03
C PRO A 646 -28.00 4.15 -21.68
N LEU A 647 -27.45 3.08 -21.08
CA LEU A 647 -28.22 1.92 -20.63
C LEU A 647 -28.91 2.17 -19.28
N VAL A 648 -28.25 2.92 -18.39
CA VAL A 648 -28.80 3.39 -17.11
C VAL A 648 -29.97 4.34 -17.36
N ASP A 649 -29.80 5.28 -18.29
CA ASP A 649 -30.84 6.23 -18.68
C ASP A 649 -32.06 5.52 -19.28
N ALA A 650 -31.86 4.47 -20.08
CA ALA A 650 -32.95 3.65 -20.61
C ALA A 650 -33.69 2.85 -19.52
N PHE A 651 -32.98 2.36 -18.50
CA PHE A 651 -33.59 1.64 -17.36
C PHE A 651 -34.39 2.57 -16.44
N LEU A 652 -33.87 3.79 -16.20
CA LEU A 652 -34.47 4.79 -15.32
C LEU A 652 -35.50 5.68 -16.04
N ALA A 653 -35.55 5.66 -17.37
CA ALA A 653 -36.52 6.41 -18.15
C ALA A 653 -37.97 6.04 -17.78
N HIS A 654 -38.76 7.08 -17.57
CA HIS A 654 -40.19 6.97 -17.43
C HIS A 654 -40.85 6.96 -18.82
N GLU A 655 -41.89 6.14 -18.99
CA GLU A 655 -42.63 6.03 -20.25
C GLU A 655 -43.51 7.27 -20.50
N GLN A 656 -43.99 7.91 -19.42
CA GLN A 656 -44.76 9.15 -19.51
C GLN A 656 -43.90 10.36 -19.11
N THR A 657 -43.81 11.35 -19.98
CA THR A 657 -43.09 12.61 -19.73
C THR A 657 -43.63 13.40 -18.53
N GLU A 658 -44.90 13.21 -18.18
CA GLU A 658 -45.56 13.87 -17.04
C GLU A 658 -45.05 13.35 -15.69
N THR A 659 -44.54 12.13 -15.62
CA THR A 659 -44.07 11.52 -14.37
C THR A 659 -42.84 12.20 -13.80
N THR A 660 -41.92 12.69 -14.64
CA THR A 660 -40.73 13.42 -14.19
C THR A 660 -41.13 14.72 -13.51
N ALA A 661 -42.13 15.42 -14.04
CA ALA A 661 -42.70 16.62 -13.44
C ALA A 661 -43.38 16.32 -12.10
N LEU A 662 -44.08 15.17 -11.99
CA LEU A 662 -44.69 14.72 -10.72
C LEU A 662 -43.65 14.33 -9.66
N VAL A 663 -42.56 13.66 -10.05
CA VAL A 663 -41.44 13.32 -9.16
C VAL A 663 -40.74 14.60 -8.66
N GLN A 664 -40.48 15.55 -9.56
CA GLN A 664 -39.87 16.83 -9.21
C GLN A 664 -40.77 17.65 -8.27
N ALA A 665 -42.09 17.65 -8.51
CA ALA A 665 -43.06 18.31 -7.65
C ALA A 665 -43.15 17.66 -6.25
N TYR A 666 -43.06 16.33 -6.15
CA TYR A 666 -42.99 15.63 -4.86
C TYR A 666 -41.73 16.03 -4.07
N GLN A 667 -40.55 16.03 -4.72
CA GLN A 667 -39.27 16.40 -4.10
C GLN A 667 -39.24 17.87 -3.63
N SER A 668 -39.83 18.78 -4.40
CA SER A 668 -39.89 20.22 -4.10
C SER A 668 -41.11 20.64 -3.27
N HIS A 669 -42.01 19.70 -2.95
CA HIS A 669 -43.32 19.96 -2.33
C HIS A 669 -44.17 20.99 -3.10
N ALA A 670 -43.99 21.06 -4.42
CA ALA A 670 -44.73 21.96 -5.28
C ALA A 670 -46.16 21.46 -5.52
N ILE A 671 -47.06 22.41 -5.74
CA ILE A 671 -48.47 22.15 -6.06
C ILE A 671 -48.59 21.92 -7.57
N ILE A 672 -49.31 20.87 -7.98
CA ILE A 672 -49.52 20.49 -9.39
C ILE A 672 -50.94 20.83 -9.81
N SER A 673 -51.13 21.23 -11.06
CA SER A 673 -52.46 21.40 -11.65
C SER A 673 -53.10 20.04 -11.97
N LEU A 674 -54.36 19.85 -11.57
CA LEU A 674 -55.11 18.60 -11.75
C LEU A 674 -55.98 18.60 -13.03
N ALA A 675 -55.95 19.67 -13.82
CA ALA A 675 -56.93 19.94 -14.88
C ALA A 675 -56.85 18.99 -16.10
N GLU A 676 -55.75 18.25 -16.25
CA GLU A 676 -55.47 17.45 -17.46
C GLU A 676 -55.17 15.98 -17.18
N ILE A 677 -55.20 15.54 -15.91
CA ILE A 677 -54.79 14.19 -15.50
C ILE A 677 -55.99 13.40 -14.96
N SER A 678 -56.15 12.16 -15.41
CA SER A 678 -57.22 11.27 -14.93
C SER A 678 -56.91 10.72 -13.53
N PHE A 679 -57.72 11.10 -12.54
CA PHE A 679 -57.62 10.61 -11.16
C PHE A 679 -58.80 9.72 -10.79
N LEU A 680 -58.54 8.68 -10.01
CA LEU A 680 -59.58 7.92 -9.33
C LEU A 680 -59.79 8.53 -7.92
N PRO A 681 -61.02 8.97 -7.57
CA PRO A 681 -61.30 9.50 -6.25
C PRO A 681 -61.27 8.38 -5.21
N CYS A 682 -60.52 8.58 -4.13
CA CYS A 682 -60.44 7.70 -2.98
C CYS A 682 -60.36 8.50 -1.68
N ALA A 683 -60.65 7.88 -0.55
CA ALA A 683 -60.49 8.51 0.77
C ALA A 683 -59.62 7.62 1.66
N PRO A 684 -58.83 8.17 2.59
CA PRO A 684 -58.11 7.36 3.54
C PRO A 684 -59.09 6.74 4.54
N MET A 685 -59.00 5.44 4.77
CA MET A 685 -59.93 4.68 5.61
C MET A 685 -60.04 5.22 7.06
N HIS A 686 -58.98 5.87 7.55
CA HIS A 686 -58.95 6.48 8.90
C HIS A 686 -59.53 7.91 8.97
N ARG A 687 -59.75 8.57 7.83
CA ARG A 687 -60.35 9.91 7.71
C ARG A 687 -61.15 10.02 6.40
N PRO A 688 -62.41 9.56 6.37
CA PRO A 688 -63.22 9.53 5.15
C PRO A 688 -63.55 10.92 4.57
N ASP A 689 -63.40 11.98 5.37
CA ASP A 689 -63.62 13.38 4.94
C ASP A 689 -62.43 13.98 4.16
N ASP A 690 -61.28 13.30 4.12
CA ASP A 690 -60.10 13.75 3.41
C ASP A 690 -60.14 13.21 1.97
N ALA A 691 -60.30 14.09 0.97
CA ALA A 691 -60.26 13.66 -0.42
C ALA A 691 -58.81 13.30 -0.79
N LEU A 692 -58.61 12.11 -1.37
CA LEU A 692 -57.36 11.70 -2.01
C LEU A 692 -57.64 11.31 -3.46
N PHE A 693 -56.74 11.67 -4.34
CA PHE A 693 -56.79 11.30 -5.74
C PHE A 693 -55.67 10.31 -6.03
N CYS A 694 -56.05 9.12 -6.48
CA CYS A 694 -55.11 8.12 -6.95
C CYS A 694 -54.89 8.32 -8.45
N LEU A 695 -53.64 8.59 -8.85
CA LEU A 695 -53.27 8.73 -10.24
C LEU A 695 -52.87 7.34 -10.76
N LEU A 696 -53.55 6.90 -11.81
CA LEU A 696 -53.28 5.63 -12.48
C LEU A 696 -52.19 5.85 -13.54
N ASN A 697 -50.94 5.96 -13.09
CA ASN A 697 -49.79 6.10 -13.97
C ASN A 697 -49.32 4.72 -14.48
N VAL A 698 -48.50 4.72 -15.53
CA VAL A 698 -47.79 3.52 -15.98
C VAL A 698 -46.48 3.32 -15.21
N ASP A 699 -45.87 4.41 -14.72
CA ASP A 699 -44.52 4.38 -14.14
C ASP A 699 -44.50 4.28 -12.62
N GLN A 700 -45.38 4.98 -11.90
CA GLN A 700 -45.36 5.02 -10.43
C GLN A 700 -46.77 5.13 -9.84
N PHE A 701 -46.96 4.52 -8.67
CA PHE A 701 -48.14 4.71 -7.84
C PHE A 701 -48.06 6.07 -7.16
N ILE A 702 -48.99 6.96 -7.49
CA ILE A 702 -49.00 8.34 -7.01
C ILE A 702 -50.34 8.63 -6.32
N LEU A 703 -50.27 9.16 -5.09
CA LEU A 703 -51.41 9.70 -4.37
C LEU A 703 -51.26 11.20 -4.26
N VAL A 704 -52.31 11.93 -4.63
CA VAL A 704 -52.36 13.39 -4.61
C VAL A 704 -53.46 13.84 -3.66
N ARG A 705 -53.15 14.78 -2.78
CA ARG A 705 -54.11 15.45 -1.92
C ARG A 705 -54.53 16.76 -2.61
N PRO A 706 -55.80 16.91 -3.04
CA PRO A 706 -56.28 18.15 -3.63
C PRO A 706 -56.33 19.27 -2.59
N GLU A 707 -56.15 20.50 -3.06
CA GLU A 707 -56.38 21.71 -2.30
C GLU A 707 -57.88 22.09 -2.32
N ARG A 708 -58.29 23.09 -1.52
CA ARG A 708 -59.72 23.45 -1.33
C ARG A 708 -60.46 23.76 -2.63
N ASP A 709 -59.74 24.23 -3.64
CA ASP A 709 -60.30 24.65 -4.92
C ASP A 709 -60.38 23.49 -5.93
N MET A 710 -59.89 22.29 -5.59
CA MET A 710 -59.93 21.06 -6.39
C MET A 710 -59.29 21.14 -7.79
N THR A 711 -58.70 22.28 -8.15
CA THR A 711 -57.98 22.53 -9.41
C THR A 711 -56.48 22.23 -9.31
N CYS A 712 -55.96 22.17 -8.08
CA CYS A 712 -54.56 21.94 -7.76
C CYS A 712 -54.41 20.98 -6.58
N GLY A 713 -53.28 20.27 -6.51
CA GLY A 713 -53.04 19.28 -5.46
C GLY A 713 -51.57 19.02 -5.19
N GLN A 714 -51.29 18.54 -3.98
CA GLN A 714 -49.94 18.20 -3.52
C GLN A 714 -49.73 16.68 -3.57
N VAL A 715 -48.61 16.22 -4.13
CA VAL A 715 -48.26 14.79 -4.12
C VAL A 715 -47.99 14.34 -2.68
N HIS A 716 -48.78 13.38 -2.20
CA HIS A 716 -48.69 12.83 -0.85
C HIS A 716 -47.85 11.56 -0.78
N LEU A 717 -47.95 10.70 -1.80
CA LEU A 717 -47.18 9.45 -1.87
C LEU A 717 -46.73 9.20 -3.31
N LEU A 718 -45.50 8.69 -3.45
CA LEU A 718 -44.92 8.29 -4.71
C LEU A 718 -44.10 7.01 -4.49
N ALA A 719 -44.47 5.92 -5.16
CA ALA A 719 -43.80 4.63 -5.03
C ALA A 719 -43.81 3.85 -6.37
N PRO A 720 -42.74 3.13 -6.74
CA PRO A 720 -42.73 2.38 -7.98
C PRO A 720 -43.56 1.08 -7.86
N TYR A 721 -44.29 0.70 -8.90
CA TYR A 721 -45.24 -0.42 -8.87
C TYR A 721 -44.63 -1.78 -8.52
N HIS A 722 -43.41 -2.07 -8.98
CA HIS A 722 -42.72 -3.33 -8.62
C HIS A 722 -42.51 -3.48 -7.10
N ALA A 723 -42.39 -2.37 -6.36
CA ALA A 723 -42.27 -2.34 -4.90
C ALA A 723 -43.62 -2.21 -4.16
N THR A 724 -44.75 -2.06 -4.88
CA THR A 724 -46.08 -1.99 -4.27
C THR A 724 -46.81 -3.32 -4.30
N ALA A 725 -47.60 -3.58 -3.26
CA ALA A 725 -48.54 -4.69 -3.20
C ALA A 725 -49.91 -4.18 -2.76
N ALA A 726 -50.95 -4.60 -3.45
CA ALA A 726 -52.33 -4.21 -3.18
C ALA A 726 -53.12 -5.43 -2.69
N THR A 727 -53.62 -5.37 -1.45
CA THR A 727 -54.41 -6.44 -0.83
C THR A 727 -55.82 -5.93 -0.52
N PRO A 728 -56.87 -6.70 -0.81
CA PRO A 728 -58.23 -6.31 -0.45
C PRO A 728 -58.41 -6.40 1.08
N ASP A 729 -59.28 -5.57 1.65
CA ASP A 729 -59.71 -5.79 3.03
C ASP A 729 -60.70 -6.95 3.10
N SER A 730 -60.49 -7.85 4.06
CA SER A 730 -61.42 -8.95 4.36
C SER A 730 -62.78 -8.49 4.92
N ARG A 731 -62.88 -7.26 5.43
CA ARG A 731 -64.06 -6.75 6.13
C ARG A 731 -64.88 -5.72 5.33
N ASP A 732 -64.26 -5.03 4.38
CA ASP A 732 -64.91 -4.00 3.57
C ASP A 732 -64.51 -4.16 2.09
N PRO A 733 -65.45 -4.52 1.19
CA PRO A 733 -65.16 -4.72 -0.23
C PRO A 733 -64.81 -3.43 -0.97
N CYS A 734 -65.03 -2.26 -0.37
CA CYS A 734 -64.65 -0.96 -0.94
C CYS A 734 -63.22 -0.52 -0.55
N ALA A 735 -62.53 -1.28 0.31
CA ALA A 735 -61.22 -0.91 0.84
C ALA A 735 -60.06 -1.72 0.24
N VAL A 736 -59.01 -1.03 -0.20
CA VAL A 736 -57.76 -1.61 -0.71
C VAL A 736 -56.59 -1.13 0.12
N HIS A 737 -55.79 -2.07 0.61
CA HIS A 737 -54.57 -1.82 1.36
C HIS A 737 -53.38 -1.89 0.43
N VAL A 738 -52.70 -0.75 0.25
CA VAL A 738 -51.47 -0.66 -0.55
C VAL A 738 -50.27 -0.56 0.40
N THR A 739 -49.32 -1.48 0.25
CA THR A 739 -48.02 -1.45 0.93
C THR A 739 -46.93 -1.13 -0.08
N ALA A 740 -46.03 -0.20 0.22
CA ALA A 740 -44.88 0.14 -0.62
C ALA A 740 -43.58 -0.23 0.10
N GLY A 741 -42.88 -1.29 -0.30
CA GLY A 741 -41.59 -1.69 0.30
C GLY A 741 -41.58 -1.95 1.82
N THR A 742 -40.38 -2.10 2.39
CA THR A 742 -40.13 -2.43 3.81
C THR A 742 -40.14 -1.21 4.75
N HIS A 743 -40.05 0.01 4.21
CA HIS A 743 -39.88 1.25 4.97
C HIS A 743 -41.06 2.24 4.87
N PHE A 744 -42.09 1.97 4.08
CA PHE A 744 -43.25 2.88 3.97
C PHE A 744 -44.49 2.36 4.72
N PRO A 745 -45.32 3.26 5.26
CA PRO A 745 -46.55 2.89 5.96
C PRO A 745 -47.57 2.28 5.00
N ARG A 746 -48.31 1.26 5.48
CA ARG A 746 -49.48 0.70 4.80
C ARG A 746 -50.55 1.79 4.66
N VAL A 747 -51.00 2.06 3.43
CA VAL A 747 -52.06 3.04 3.14
C VAL A 747 -53.34 2.29 2.79
N SER A 748 -54.40 2.55 3.55
CA SER A 748 -55.73 1.97 3.37
C SER A 748 -56.61 2.97 2.61
N LEU A 749 -56.98 2.64 1.38
CA LEU A 749 -57.77 3.50 0.49
C LEU A 749 -59.19 2.96 0.39
N LEU A 750 -60.18 3.84 0.55
CA LEU A 750 -61.60 3.55 0.43
C LEU A 750 -62.13 4.17 -0.86
N PHE A 751 -62.78 3.34 -1.69
CA PHE A 751 -63.38 3.73 -2.96
C PHE A 751 -64.90 3.83 -2.84
N GLN A 752 -65.55 4.59 -3.72
CA GLN A 752 -67.00 4.86 -3.59
C GLN A 752 -67.87 3.64 -3.96
N SER A 753 -67.32 2.63 -4.63
CA SER A 753 -68.00 1.38 -4.94
C SER A 753 -67.01 0.20 -4.92
N PRO A 754 -67.49 -1.03 -4.67
CA PRO A 754 -66.65 -2.23 -4.68
C PRO A 754 -66.11 -2.51 -6.09
N GLU A 755 -66.88 -2.20 -7.13
CA GLU A 755 -66.43 -2.32 -8.53
C GLU A 755 -65.23 -1.41 -8.84
N MET A 756 -65.21 -0.19 -8.26
CA MET A 756 -64.06 0.72 -8.42
C MET A 756 -62.83 0.25 -7.66
N ALA A 757 -63.01 -0.35 -6.47
CA ALA A 757 -61.92 -0.97 -5.72
C ALA A 757 -61.29 -2.13 -6.49
N ASP A 758 -62.12 -2.99 -7.09
CA ASP A 758 -61.67 -4.12 -7.92
C ASP A 758 -60.98 -3.65 -9.21
N GLN A 759 -61.53 -2.64 -9.90
CA GLN A 759 -60.91 -2.03 -11.07
C GLN A 759 -59.55 -1.39 -10.74
N ALA A 760 -59.45 -0.67 -9.62
CA ALA A 760 -58.18 -0.10 -9.16
C ALA A 760 -57.15 -1.20 -8.90
N ARG A 761 -57.54 -2.29 -8.22
CA ARG A 761 -56.64 -3.42 -7.93
C ARG A 761 -56.17 -4.15 -9.18
N LEU A 762 -57.09 -4.39 -10.13
CA LEU A 762 -56.76 -4.98 -11.43
C LEU A 762 -55.79 -4.08 -12.20
N HIS A 763 -56.05 -2.77 -12.23
CA HIS A 763 -55.17 -1.80 -12.87
C HIS A 763 -53.77 -1.78 -12.24
N LEU A 764 -53.67 -1.77 -10.90
CA LEU A 764 -52.40 -1.83 -10.17
C LEU A 764 -51.60 -3.09 -10.52
N SER A 765 -52.25 -4.26 -10.59
CA SER A 765 -51.59 -5.52 -10.98
C SER A 765 -51.11 -5.50 -12.43
N LYS A 766 -51.89 -4.92 -13.35
CA LYS A 766 -51.55 -4.80 -14.77
C LYS A 766 -50.38 -3.83 -14.99
N MET A 767 -50.38 -2.69 -14.29
CA MET A 767 -49.27 -1.73 -14.36
C MET A 767 -48.00 -2.28 -13.71
N LYS A 768 -48.13 -3.02 -12.59
CA LYS A 768 -47.02 -3.73 -11.98
C LYS A 768 -46.38 -4.73 -12.95
N SER A 769 -47.17 -5.61 -13.57
CA SER A 769 -46.67 -6.55 -14.58
C SER A 769 -45.98 -5.83 -15.73
N ARG A 770 -46.59 -4.76 -16.27
CA ARG A 770 -46.01 -3.98 -17.37
C ARG A 770 -44.68 -3.32 -16.98
N GLN A 771 -44.57 -2.78 -15.77
CA GLN A 771 -43.34 -2.18 -15.26
C GLN A 771 -42.26 -3.24 -15.03
N GLU A 772 -42.62 -4.39 -14.45
CA GLU A 772 -41.69 -5.51 -14.24
C GLU A 772 -41.19 -6.05 -15.58
N ASP A 773 -42.05 -6.24 -16.57
CA ASP A 773 -41.68 -6.69 -17.92
C ASP A 773 -40.76 -5.70 -18.64
N ARG A 774 -40.97 -4.39 -18.42
CA ARG A 774 -40.08 -3.35 -18.97
C ARG A 774 -38.72 -3.38 -18.31
N LYS A 775 -38.67 -3.40 -16.98
CA LYS A 775 -37.41 -3.41 -16.21
C LYS A 775 -36.63 -4.70 -16.44
N ARG A 776 -37.30 -5.85 -16.57
CA ARG A 776 -36.68 -7.14 -16.94
C ARG A 776 -36.09 -7.10 -18.34
N ARG A 777 -36.77 -6.47 -19.32
CA ARG A 777 -36.20 -6.24 -20.66
C ARG A 777 -34.97 -5.35 -20.62
N ALA A 778 -35.01 -4.25 -19.87
CA ALA A 778 -33.85 -3.36 -19.71
C ALA A 778 -32.67 -4.06 -19.00
N ILE A 779 -32.93 -4.92 -18.00
CA ILE A 779 -31.89 -5.76 -17.37
C ILE A 779 -31.32 -6.75 -18.40
N GLN A 780 -32.16 -7.38 -19.22
CA GLN A 780 -31.70 -8.27 -20.30
C GLN A 780 -30.85 -7.54 -21.34
N GLU A 781 -31.20 -6.29 -21.70
CA GLU A 781 -30.39 -5.44 -22.58
C GLU A 781 -29.02 -5.13 -21.96
N VAL A 782 -28.95 -4.85 -20.65
CA VAL A 782 -27.69 -4.65 -19.92
C VAL A 782 -26.85 -5.94 -19.83
N LEU A 783 -27.50 -7.10 -19.68
CA LEU A 783 -26.83 -8.39 -19.59
C LEU A 783 -26.25 -8.83 -20.95
N VAL A 784 -27.05 -8.75 -22.02
CA VAL A 784 -26.67 -9.22 -23.36
C VAL A 784 -25.77 -8.21 -24.08
N GLY A 785 -25.89 -6.91 -23.77
CA GLY A 785 -25.31 -5.83 -24.57
C GLY A 785 -25.99 -5.77 -25.95
N PHE A 786 -26.03 -4.60 -26.57
CA PHE A 786 -26.38 -4.51 -27.98
C PHE A 786 -25.35 -5.33 -28.78
N ILE A 787 -25.78 -6.46 -29.34
CA ILE A 787 -25.04 -7.19 -30.37
C ILE A 787 -25.10 -6.38 -31.66
#